data_AF-A0AAD9NRS9-F1
#
_entry.id   AF-A0AAD9NRS9-F1
#
_cell.length_a   1.000
_cell.length_b   1.000
_cell.length_c   1.000
_cell.angle_alpha   90.00
_cell.angle_beta   90.00
_cell.angle_gamma   90.00
#
_symmetry.space_group_name_H-M   'P 1'
#
loop_
_entity.id
_entity.type
_entity.pdbx_description
1 polymer ?
#
loop_
_entity_poly.entity_id
_entity_poly.type
_entity_poly.pdbx_seq_one_letter_code
_entity_poly.pdbx_strand_id
1 'polypeptide(L)'
;MDEYVRRVFEAIRSDEELETLQPQIGDVLVQQATCVLGMHQAVENLKAKLLKHKQELGSHLVKTYPLRSRIDAWVNEKYMQFEKEFIEQHQWSAHEETMEVCRRQQLDQAYYFVHRDLIFMRDQEPVLRKELSRVRQPNRTFTFETKIWMPSNWVVTRVLYGQTEVVPTVIVNNPAAYTGIVVDPDQPKYFVRKYTSRKTNTRYPFWRWLNYFHRTWAWTWNAMFWLGLVVPWCSPVSLRALFFPYAFMPDLELSQVSGNLCPKTSSLTHTLLSRLRLLWHHVRESRDTFESSADKGFLGKSFSRHINRFWNYVLKGACGSVALVLGLTPLCLTVSTLSLVTAVTAPVWMPLVTGVVHLSAILIYDFDRPGKGNAIFYLFEAIFYRFLLHGCLQPVAAILVHPSQALAAVESRMEQEELRAWRDEVLRVIEQPKKEYQKFVSQCLHPFSAVLCEQGVYRDLVQETKHLCEWLQTKITERQKHLQTGLSPDISARVKVSGRELKVILLQTANMLQEFYPRRVLHRLPQSQDSFWEGRHLEPDDWQGLASQLLAEVFSTAFLTPLEATDTCFRLEVQHLNLSRYIDMLKSAEFRDDLDVVSTIHTPKGDIDVDTPFLEIRIFNPIHDKVAATGLFTLRSRQGWKKPWKRTTIGVVDLQKLEIPLPIAHPAIISVLIYNRENDQDPIDMDDVTCQRVLQACQGQTYTETQGADTDTTNGDLSTPDHMTGSDAEVILSNLAEPEATAFSEDDMCMPSPVEEMQNDECYVGGDVRQVSNHDNARGVRVLYHETEADTSCVLEMADV
;
A
#
# COMPACT_ATOMS: atom_id res chain seq x y z
N MET A 1 -12.23 -6.87 -45.80
CA MET A 1 -12.50 -6.54 -44.38
C MET A 1 -13.87 -5.91 -44.24
N ASP A 2 -14.21 -4.94 -45.09
CA ASP A 2 -15.46 -4.16 -44.98
C ASP A 2 -16.75 -5.00 -45.05
N GLU A 3 -16.80 -6.09 -45.82
CA GLU A 3 -17.99 -6.92 -45.92
C GLU A 3 -18.28 -7.72 -44.65
N TYR A 4 -17.24 -8.22 -43.98
CA TYR A 4 -17.38 -8.93 -42.71
C TYR A 4 -17.87 -7.98 -41.61
N VAL A 5 -17.23 -6.81 -41.47
CA VAL A 5 -17.62 -5.78 -40.49
C VAL A 5 -19.06 -5.32 -40.72
N ARG A 6 -19.45 -5.12 -41.98
CA ARG A 6 -20.82 -4.74 -42.33
C ARG A 6 -21.84 -5.81 -41.92
N ARG A 7 -21.57 -7.09 -42.16
CA ARG A 7 -22.44 -8.19 -41.74
C ARG A 7 -22.56 -8.28 -40.21
N VAL A 8 -21.46 -8.07 -39.49
CA VAL A 8 -21.45 -8.05 -38.02
C VAL A 8 -22.26 -6.88 -37.49
N PHE A 9 -22.09 -5.67 -38.04
CA PHE A 9 -22.86 -4.50 -37.63
C PHE A 9 -24.35 -4.62 -37.94
N GLU A 10 -24.68 -5.24 -39.07
CA GLU A 10 -26.07 -5.54 -39.42
C GLU A 10 -26.68 -6.58 -38.47
N ALA A 11 -25.94 -7.63 -38.11
CA ALA A 11 -26.36 -8.61 -37.12
C ALA A 11 -26.61 -7.99 -35.73
N ILE A 12 -25.72 -7.10 -35.26
CA ILE A 12 -25.86 -6.40 -33.97
C ILE A 12 -27.09 -5.48 -33.95
N ARG A 13 -27.40 -4.81 -35.08
CA ARG A 13 -28.60 -3.97 -35.19
C ARG A 13 -29.90 -4.77 -35.23
N SER A 14 -29.85 -5.99 -35.78
CA SER A 14 -31.03 -6.85 -35.93
C SER A 14 -31.28 -7.79 -34.75
N ASP A 15 -30.47 -7.74 -33.69
CA ASP A 15 -30.56 -8.66 -32.57
C ASP A 15 -31.73 -8.32 -31.64
N GLU A 16 -32.68 -9.26 -31.50
CA GLU A 16 -33.90 -9.08 -30.70
C GLU A 16 -33.59 -9.05 -29.20
N GLU A 17 -32.58 -9.78 -28.73
CA GLU A 17 -32.22 -9.79 -27.30
C GLU A 17 -31.71 -8.43 -26.83
N LEU A 18 -30.89 -7.76 -27.65
CA LEU A 18 -30.38 -6.42 -27.37
C LEU A 18 -31.50 -5.37 -27.34
N GLU A 19 -32.46 -5.46 -28.26
CA GLU A 19 -33.59 -4.53 -28.30
C GLU A 19 -34.53 -4.72 -27.09
N THR A 20 -34.66 -5.95 -26.57
CA THR A 20 -35.42 -6.20 -25.32
C THR A 20 -34.76 -5.62 -24.07
N LEU A 21 -33.43 -5.51 -24.04
CA LEU A 21 -32.70 -4.93 -22.91
C LEU A 21 -32.88 -3.41 -22.85
N GLN A 22 -32.62 -2.73 -23.97
CA GLN A 22 -32.83 -1.29 -24.10
C GLN A 22 -32.99 -0.92 -25.58
N PRO A 23 -34.05 -0.18 -25.95
CA PRO A 23 -34.26 0.20 -27.34
C PRO A 23 -33.08 1.03 -27.86
N GLN A 24 -32.66 0.77 -29.10
CA GLN A 24 -31.55 1.44 -29.81
C GLN A 24 -30.14 1.14 -29.28
N ILE A 25 -29.97 0.19 -28.35
CA ILE A 25 -28.63 -0.14 -27.83
C ILE A 25 -27.72 -0.72 -28.90
N GLY A 26 -28.27 -1.52 -29.83
CA GLY A 26 -27.53 -2.07 -30.97
C GLY A 26 -26.94 -0.97 -31.86
N ASP A 27 -27.67 0.12 -32.07
CA ASP A 27 -27.17 1.27 -32.84
C ASP A 27 -26.04 1.99 -32.12
N VAL A 28 -26.15 2.19 -30.80
CA VAL A 28 -25.08 2.79 -29.99
C VAL A 28 -23.81 1.94 -30.02
N LEU A 29 -23.93 0.62 -29.89
CA LEU A 29 -22.80 -0.31 -29.95
C LEU A 29 -22.10 -0.27 -31.32
N VAL A 30 -22.88 -0.23 -32.40
CA VAL A 30 -22.33 -0.12 -33.76
C VAL A 30 -21.66 1.24 -33.97
N GLN A 31 -22.24 2.34 -33.48
CA GLN A 31 -21.62 3.67 -33.52
C GLN A 31 -20.29 3.71 -32.76
N GLN A 32 -20.23 3.09 -31.58
CA GLN A 32 -19.02 2.97 -30.79
C GLN A 32 -17.95 2.13 -31.50
N ALA A 33 -18.32 0.96 -32.02
CA ALA A 33 -17.40 0.10 -32.78
C ALA A 33 -16.87 0.81 -34.04
N THR A 34 -17.72 1.57 -34.73
CA THR A 34 -17.33 2.36 -35.90
C THR A 34 -16.33 3.45 -35.52
N CYS A 35 -16.52 4.14 -34.40
CA CYS A 35 -15.56 5.10 -33.87
C CYS A 35 -14.19 4.46 -33.59
N VAL A 36 -14.16 3.29 -32.95
CA VAL A 36 -12.91 2.56 -32.65
C VAL A 36 -12.17 2.14 -33.93
N LEU A 37 -12.89 1.70 -34.96
CA LEU A 37 -12.30 1.41 -36.26
C LEU A 37 -11.72 2.67 -36.92
N GLY A 38 -12.44 3.79 -36.86
CA GLY A 38 -11.97 5.09 -37.36
C GLY A 38 -10.70 5.56 -36.65
N MET A 39 -10.61 5.34 -35.34
CA MET A 39 -9.43 5.62 -34.53
C MET A 39 -8.22 4.78 -34.95
N HIS A 40 -8.39 3.47 -35.12
CA HIS A 40 -7.32 2.60 -35.59
C HIS A 40 -6.82 3.01 -36.98
N GLN A 41 -7.75 3.38 -37.87
CA GLN A 41 -7.40 3.87 -39.19
C GLN A 41 -6.57 5.16 -39.13
N ALA A 42 -6.95 6.12 -38.27
CA ALA A 42 -6.20 7.35 -38.08
C ALA A 42 -4.76 7.10 -37.59
N VAL A 43 -4.57 6.15 -36.67
CA VAL A 43 -3.25 5.77 -36.17
C VAL A 43 -2.41 5.09 -37.27
N GLU A 44 -2.98 4.16 -38.03
CA GLU A 44 -2.28 3.51 -39.14
C GLU A 44 -1.89 4.50 -40.24
N ASN A 45 -2.74 5.48 -40.54
CA ASN A 45 -2.42 6.56 -41.47
C ASN A 45 -1.25 7.42 -40.97
N LEU A 46 -1.18 7.71 -39.67
CA LEU A 46 -0.07 8.45 -39.07
C LEU A 46 1.24 7.64 -39.08
N LYS A 47 1.19 6.33 -38.77
CA LYS A 47 2.35 5.44 -38.90
C LYS A 47 2.87 5.38 -40.34
N ALA A 48 1.95 5.31 -41.32
CA ALA A 48 2.32 5.34 -42.73
C ALA A 48 2.99 6.67 -43.12
N LYS A 49 2.47 7.81 -42.63
CA LYS A 49 3.10 9.14 -42.82
C LYS A 49 4.51 9.18 -42.21
N LEU A 50 4.69 8.68 -40.98
CA LEU A 50 6.00 8.61 -40.31
C LEU A 50 7.00 7.78 -41.12
N LEU A 51 6.59 6.60 -41.58
CA LEU A 51 7.46 5.70 -42.34
C LEU A 51 7.86 6.33 -43.69
N LYS A 52 6.92 6.98 -44.38
CA LYS A 52 7.19 7.71 -45.62
C LYS A 52 8.22 8.83 -45.41
N HIS A 53 8.03 9.68 -44.41
CA HIS A 53 8.98 10.77 -44.15
C HIS A 53 10.34 10.26 -43.66
N LYS A 54 10.37 9.14 -42.91
CA LYS A 54 11.62 8.48 -42.53
C LYS A 54 12.41 8.00 -43.76
N GLN A 55 11.73 7.43 -44.76
CA GLN A 55 12.34 7.03 -46.03
C GLN A 55 12.84 8.24 -46.86
N GLU A 56 12.07 9.33 -46.90
CA GLU A 56 12.46 10.58 -47.54
C GLU A 56 13.71 11.19 -46.87
N LEU A 57 13.75 11.20 -45.53
CA LEU A 57 14.89 11.65 -44.75
C LEU A 57 16.12 10.78 -45.02
N GLY A 58 15.97 9.46 -45.03
CA GLY A 58 17.06 8.54 -45.37
C GLY A 58 17.65 8.83 -46.74
N SER A 59 16.79 9.02 -47.74
CA SER A 59 17.20 9.38 -49.10
C SER A 59 17.91 10.74 -49.15
N HIS A 60 17.45 11.72 -48.38
CA HIS A 60 18.06 13.04 -48.26
C HIS A 60 19.43 13.01 -47.56
N LEU A 61 19.57 12.22 -46.49
CA LEU A 61 20.83 12.05 -45.76
C LEU A 61 21.91 11.40 -46.63
N VAL A 62 21.56 10.39 -47.43
CA VAL A 62 22.48 9.75 -48.38
C VAL A 62 22.93 10.72 -49.48
N LYS A 63 22.01 11.55 -50.01
CA LYS A 63 22.34 12.55 -51.04
C LYS A 63 23.21 13.70 -50.50
N THR A 64 22.93 14.18 -49.29
CA THR A 64 23.57 15.38 -48.72
C THR A 64 24.90 15.03 -48.02
N TYR A 65 24.98 13.86 -47.39
CA TYR A 65 26.13 13.46 -46.57
C TYR A 65 26.61 12.03 -46.88
N PRO A 66 27.16 11.77 -48.08
CA PRO A 66 27.47 10.42 -48.57
C PRO A 66 28.51 9.65 -47.75
N LEU A 67 29.38 10.35 -47.00
CA LEU A 67 30.37 9.72 -46.11
C LEU A 67 29.79 9.46 -44.72
N ARG A 68 29.04 10.40 -44.14
CA ARG A 68 28.46 10.27 -42.80
C ARG A 68 27.29 9.29 -42.78
N SER A 69 26.55 9.18 -43.88
CA SER A 69 25.45 8.23 -44.03
C SER A 69 25.89 6.76 -44.02
N ARG A 70 27.20 6.48 -44.09
CA ARG A 70 27.76 5.12 -43.92
C ARG A 70 27.97 4.72 -42.46
N ILE A 71 27.88 5.68 -41.54
CA ILE A 71 28.04 5.44 -40.10
C ILE A 71 26.65 5.23 -39.50
N ASP A 72 26.28 3.97 -39.25
CA ASP A 72 24.94 3.61 -38.77
C ASP A 72 24.57 4.33 -37.46
N ALA A 73 25.53 4.54 -36.56
CA ALA A 73 25.29 5.26 -35.31
C ALA A 73 24.82 6.71 -35.54
N TRP A 74 25.40 7.40 -36.52
CA TRP A 74 25.03 8.78 -36.85
C TRP A 74 23.68 8.84 -37.57
N VAL A 75 23.41 7.90 -38.49
CA VAL A 75 22.13 7.80 -39.19
C VAL A 75 21.00 7.47 -38.21
N ASN A 76 21.23 6.53 -37.28
CA ASN A 76 20.28 6.19 -36.24
C ASN A 76 20.01 7.37 -35.30
N GLU A 77 21.03 8.14 -34.93
CA GLU A 77 20.83 9.38 -34.18
C GLU A 77 19.95 10.39 -34.94
N LYS A 78 20.13 10.52 -36.25
CA LYS A 78 19.30 11.40 -37.08
C LYS A 78 17.87 10.90 -37.24
N TYR A 79 17.66 9.59 -37.38
CA TYR A 79 16.31 9.02 -37.35
C TYR A 79 15.63 9.20 -35.99
N MET A 80 16.33 8.98 -34.89
CA MET A 80 15.79 9.16 -33.54
C MET A 80 15.43 10.62 -33.28
N GLN A 81 16.27 11.55 -33.72
CA GLN A 81 15.97 12.99 -33.63
C GLN A 81 14.72 13.35 -34.45
N PHE A 82 14.64 12.87 -35.68
CA PHE A 82 13.48 13.11 -36.54
C PHE A 82 12.19 12.49 -35.99
N GLU A 83 12.23 11.24 -35.53
CA GLU A 83 11.06 10.57 -34.94
C GLU A 83 10.56 11.36 -33.74
N LYS A 84 11.46 11.88 -32.90
CA LYS A 84 11.11 12.74 -31.78
C LYS A 84 10.41 14.03 -32.23
N GLU A 85 11.02 14.76 -33.17
CA GLU A 85 10.45 16.00 -33.70
C GLU A 85 9.10 15.75 -34.39
N PHE A 86 8.96 14.64 -35.11
CA PHE A 86 7.72 14.24 -35.76
C PHE A 86 6.62 13.93 -34.75
N ILE A 87 6.92 13.15 -33.70
CA ILE A 87 5.98 12.83 -32.63
C ILE A 87 5.54 14.11 -31.91
N GLU A 88 6.46 15.02 -31.59
CA GLU A 88 6.14 16.32 -30.95
C GLU A 88 5.23 17.19 -31.82
N GLN A 89 5.42 17.20 -33.13
CA GLN A 89 4.58 17.96 -34.06
C GLN A 89 3.19 17.33 -34.28
N HIS A 90 3.10 15.99 -34.22
CA HIS A 90 1.88 15.24 -34.57
C HIS A 90 1.20 14.57 -33.37
N GLN A 91 1.42 15.06 -32.15
CA GLN A 91 0.86 14.46 -30.92
C GLN A 91 -0.66 14.29 -30.98
N TRP A 92 -1.37 15.25 -31.60
CA TRP A 92 -2.84 15.31 -31.61
C TRP A 92 -3.46 14.91 -32.94
N SER A 93 -2.66 14.71 -33.99
CA SER A 93 -3.15 14.53 -35.36
C SER A 93 -4.02 13.28 -35.52
N ALA A 94 -3.75 12.20 -34.76
CA ALA A 94 -4.60 11.01 -34.77
C ALA A 94 -6.01 11.27 -34.20
N HIS A 95 -6.11 12.11 -33.16
CA HIS A 95 -7.38 12.50 -32.55
C HIS A 95 -8.15 13.47 -33.46
N GLU A 96 -7.46 14.39 -34.12
CA GLU A 96 -8.04 15.29 -35.13
C GLU A 96 -8.59 14.52 -36.35
N GLU A 97 -7.81 13.56 -36.85
CA GLU A 97 -8.23 12.69 -37.96
C GLU A 97 -9.42 11.80 -37.56
N THR A 98 -9.44 11.29 -36.32
CA THR A 98 -10.60 10.57 -35.76
C THR A 98 -11.84 11.46 -35.69
N MET A 99 -11.71 12.70 -35.20
CA MET A 99 -12.83 13.66 -35.15
C MET A 99 -13.41 13.92 -36.54
N GLU A 100 -12.57 14.01 -37.57
CA GLU A 100 -13.03 14.12 -38.96
C GLU A 100 -13.78 12.87 -39.43
N VAL A 101 -13.29 11.67 -39.10
CA VAL A 101 -13.97 10.39 -39.42
C VAL A 101 -15.33 10.35 -38.75
N CYS A 102 -15.43 10.67 -37.46
CA CYS A 102 -16.69 10.73 -36.72
C CYS A 102 -17.66 11.74 -37.34
N ARG A 103 -17.18 12.92 -37.75
CA ARG A 103 -18.02 13.94 -38.41
C ARG A 103 -18.53 13.47 -39.78
N ARG A 104 -17.69 12.80 -40.58
CA ARG A 104 -18.09 12.26 -41.89
C ARG A 104 -19.12 11.14 -41.77
N GLN A 105 -19.04 10.35 -40.70
CA GLN A 105 -19.93 9.22 -40.42
C GLN A 105 -21.15 9.60 -39.55
N GLN A 106 -21.34 10.88 -39.22
CA GLN A 106 -22.43 11.40 -38.40
C GLN A 106 -22.52 10.75 -36.99
N LEU A 107 -21.36 10.49 -36.38
CA LEU A 107 -21.25 9.93 -35.03
C LEU A 107 -21.14 11.06 -33.98
N ASP A 108 -22.24 11.77 -33.72
CA ASP A 108 -22.23 12.99 -32.89
C ASP A 108 -21.80 12.74 -31.44
N GLN A 109 -22.26 11.64 -30.84
CA GLN A 109 -21.88 11.26 -29.47
C GLN A 109 -20.39 10.91 -29.38
N ALA A 110 -19.88 10.13 -30.32
CA ALA A 110 -18.46 9.76 -30.37
C ALA A 110 -17.58 10.99 -30.65
N TYR A 111 -18.02 11.87 -31.55
CA TYR A 111 -17.36 13.15 -31.82
C TYR A 111 -17.25 14.00 -30.55
N TYR A 112 -18.34 14.13 -29.78
CA TYR A 112 -18.34 14.86 -28.51
C TYR A 112 -17.31 14.31 -27.52
N PHE A 113 -17.26 12.98 -27.32
CA PHE A 113 -16.31 12.36 -26.39
C PHE A 113 -14.86 12.55 -26.83
N VAL A 114 -14.53 12.26 -28.10
CA VAL A 114 -13.16 12.46 -28.63
C VAL A 114 -12.74 13.92 -28.55
N HIS A 115 -13.66 14.85 -28.85
CA HIS A 115 -13.39 16.27 -28.77
C HIS A 115 -13.13 16.74 -27.34
N ARG A 116 -13.97 16.31 -26.39
CA ARG A 116 -13.79 16.60 -24.96
C ARG A 116 -12.45 16.06 -24.46
N ASP A 117 -12.10 14.83 -24.82
CA ASP A 117 -10.86 14.19 -24.37
C ASP A 117 -9.63 14.89 -24.98
N LEU A 118 -9.69 15.31 -26.25
CA LEU A 118 -8.66 16.14 -26.88
C LEU A 118 -8.49 17.48 -26.15
N ILE A 119 -9.58 18.19 -25.85
CA ILE A 119 -9.52 19.45 -25.08
C ILE A 119 -8.90 19.20 -23.70
N PHE A 120 -9.31 18.13 -23.03
CA PHE A 120 -8.75 17.77 -21.73
C PHE A 120 -7.23 17.54 -21.81
N MET A 121 -6.78 16.68 -22.73
CA MET A 121 -5.36 16.35 -22.87
C MET A 121 -4.51 17.55 -23.32
N ARG A 122 -5.04 18.40 -24.21
CA ARG A 122 -4.31 19.56 -24.73
C ARG A 122 -4.24 20.71 -23.72
N ASP A 123 -5.37 21.03 -23.09
CA ASP A 123 -5.54 22.30 -22.36
C ASP A 123 -5.56 22.09 -20.84
N GLN A 124 -6.22 21.05 -20.33
CA GLN A 124 -6.44 20.82 -18.88
C GLN A 124 -5.36 19.96 -18.23
N GLU A 125 -4.96 18.86 -18.87
CA GLU A 125 -3.96 17.92 -18.36
C GLU A 125 -2.63 18.57 -17.98
N PRO A 126 -1.99 19.46 -18.78
CA PRO A 126 -0.72 20.07 -18.40
C PRO A 126 -0.86 20.96 -17.16
N VAL A 127 -2.00 21.65 -17.01
CA VAL A 127 -2.31 22.47 -15.84
C VAL A 127 -2.48 21.58 -14.61
N LEU A 128 -3.31 20.53 -14.71
CA LEU A 128 -3.53 19.57 -13.64
C LEU A 128 -2.26 18.83 -13.25
N ARG A 129 -1.41 18.43 -14.20
CA ARG A 129 -0.10 17.82 -13.91
C ARG A 129 0.81 18.79 -13.15
N LYS A 130 0.80 20.08 -13.53
CA LYS A 130 1.56 21.12 -12.83
C LYS A 130 1.03 21.34 -11.42
N GLU A 131 -0.29 21.35 -11.23
CA GLU A 131 -0.94 21.48 -9.93
C GLU A 131 -0.68 20.25 -9.04
N LEU A 132 -0.90 19.04 -9.55
CA LEU A 132 -0.63 17.78 -8.85
C LEU A 132 0.84 17.64 -8.48
N SER A 133 1.77 18.09 -9.33
CA SER A 133 3.20 18.09 -9.00
C SER A 133 3.56 19.02 -7.82
N ARG A 134 2.72 20.03 -7.56
CA ARG A 134 2.86 20.95 -6.43
C ARG A 134 2.19 20.42 -5.16
N VAL A 135 1.21 19.53 -5.29
CA VAL A 135 0.52 18.90 -4.15
C VAL A 135 1.47 17.93 -3.45
N ARG A 136 1.86 18.27 -2.22
CA ARG A 136 2.60 17.35 -1.34
C ARG A 136 1.60 16.47 -0.60
N GLN A 137 1.58 15.19 -0.94
CA GLN A 137 0.78 14.20 -0.20
C GLN A 137 1.48 13.85 1.12
N PRO A 138 0.77 13.85 2.26
CA PRO A 138 1.34 13.40 3.52
C PRO A 138 1.55 11.88 3.48
N ASN A 139 2.71 11.41 3.93
CA ASN A 139 2.98 9.98 4.05
C ASN A 139 2.19 9.31 5.20
N ARG A 140 1.77 10.12 6.18
CA ARG A 140 1.03 9.66 7.37
C ARG A 140 0.28 10.82 8.02
N THR A 141 -0.88 10.52 8.56
CA THR A 141 -1.70 11.39 9.42
C THR A 141 -1.72 10.83 10.84
N PHE A 142 -1.56 11.69 11.84
CA PHE A 142 -1.64 11.34 13.26
C PHE A 142 -2.88 11.97 13.87
N THR A 143 -3.56 11.22 14.74
CA THR A 143 -4.76 11.66 15.45
C THR A 143 -4.44 11.72 16.95
N PHE A 144 -4.83 12.81 17.59
CA PHE A 144 -4.67 13.02 19.03
C PHE A 144 -6.03 13.30 19.64
N GLU A 145 -6.47 12.43 20.54
CA GLU A 145 -7.82 12.48 21.11
C GLU A 145 -7.81 13.05 22.53
N THR A 146 -8.69 14.02 22.76
CA THR A 146 -8.94 14.64 24.06
C THR A 146 -10.35 14.34 24.51
N LYS A 147 -10.53 13.82 25.72
CA LYS A 147 -11.86 13.49 26.24
C LYS A 147 -12.67 14.75 26.56
N ILE A 148 -13.95 14.75 26.18
CA ILE A 148 -14.89 15.82 26.54
C ILE A 148 -15.37 15.58 27.98
N TRP A 149 -15.11 16.54 28.86
CA TRP A 149 -15.29 16.36 30.31
C TRP A 149 -16.74 16.25 30.75
N MET A 150 -17.62 17.09 30.20
CA MET A 150 -19.04 17.11 30.55
C MET A 150 -19.84 16.24 29.58
N PRO A 151 -20.62 15.25 30.05
CA PRO A 151 -21.45 14.41 29.18
C PRO A 151 -22.53 15.15 28.39
N SER A 152 -22.97 16.32 28.89
CA SER A 152 -23.89 17.20 28.16
C SER A 152 -23.31 17.69 26.83
N ASN A 153 -21.99 17.82 26.75
CA ASN A 153 -21.27 18.33 25.58
C ASN A 153 -20.82 17.22 24.63
N TRP A 154 -21.16 15.95 24.93
CA TRP A 154 -20.97 14.89 23.96
C TRP A 154 -21.83 15.18 22.73
N VAL A 155 -21.43 14.69 21.57
CA VAL A 155 -22.19 14.89 20.34
C VAL A 155 -22.79 13.55 19.94
N VAL A 156 -24.12 13.47 19.90
CA VAL A 156 -24.82 12.26 19.42
C VAL A 156 -25.18 12.46 17.96
N THR A 157 -24.83 11.49 17.13
CA THR A 157 -25.09 11.50 15.68
C THR A 157 -25.98 10.32 15.32
N ARG A 158 -27.04 10.60 14.56
CA ARG A 158 -27.94 9.60 13.98
C ARG A 158 -27.56 9.36 12.52
N VAL A 159 -27.40 8.10 12.12
CA VAL A 159 -27.13 7.71 10.75
C VAL A 159 -28.32 6.91 10.21
N LEU A 160 -28.93 7.39 9.13
CA LEU A 160 -30.05 6.76 8.44
C LEU A 160 -29.85 6.93 6.92
N TYR A 161 -29.89 5.84 6.16
CA TYR A 161 -29.71 5.84 4.69
C TYR A 161 -28.50 6.68 4.20
N GLY A 162 -27.36 6.55 4.88
CA GLY A 162 -26.13 7.31 4.56
C GLY A 162 -26.12 8.77 4.98
N GLN A 163 -27.24 9.34 5.45
CA GLN A 163 -27.29 10.70 5.99
C GLN A 163 -26.93 10.71 7.49
N THR A 164 -26.05 11.64 7.87
CA THR A 164 -25.61 11.81 9.27
C THR A 164 -26.16 13.12 9.82
N GLU A 165 -27.01 13.03 10.85
CA GLU A 165 -27.62 14.19 11.52
C GLU A 165 -27.14 14.27 12.98
N VAL A 166 -26.85 15.48 13.48
CA VAL A 166 -26.52 15.70 14.90
C VAL A 166 -27.81 15.86 15.69
N VAL A 167 -28.03 14.98 16.67
CA VAL A 167 -29.22 14.95 17.53
C VAL A 167 -28.87 15.59 18.88
N PRO A 168 -29.78 16.36 19.51
CA PRO A 168 -29.55 16.93 20.84
C PRO A 168 -29.24 15.85 21.88
N THR A 169 -28.30 16.14 22.76
CA THR A 169 -27.87 15.22 23.82
C THR A 169 -28.81 15.28 25.03
N VAL A 170 -29.64 14.25 25.17
CA VAL A 170 -30.56 14.10 26.29
C VAL A 170 -30.04 13.01 27.23
N ILE A 171 -29.85 13.37 28.49
CA ILE A 171 -29.43 12.44 29.56
C ILE A 171 -30.66 12.03 30.35
N VAL A 172 -30.94 10.74 30.40
CA VAL A 172 -32.07 10.14 31.11
C VAL A 172 -31.55 9.42 32.36
N ASN A 173 -32.19 9.63 33.51
CA ASN A 173 -31.74 9.07 34.79
C ASN A 173 -32.11 7.59 34.98
N ASN A 174 -33.01 7.05 34.17
CA ASN A 174 -33.41 5.65 34.24
C ASN A 174 -32.51 4.78 33.36
N PRO A 175 -32.09 3.60 33.84
CA PRO A 175 -31.31 2.67 33.03
C PRO A 175 -32.11 2.29 31.78
N ALA A 176 -31.41 2.10 30.66
CA ALA A 176 -32.06 1.64 29.45
C ALA A 176 -32.69 0.26 29.70
N ALA A 177 -33.97 0.10 29.36
CA ALA A 177 -34.57 -1.22 29.29
C ALA A 177 -33.80 -1.99 28.20
N TYR A 178 -33.13 -3.08 28.59
CA TYR A 178 -32.48 -3.98 27.64
C TYR A 178 -33.53 -4.49 26.66
N THR A 179 -33.56 -3.90 25.49
CA THR A 179 -34.20 -4.49 24.31
C THR A 179 -33.04 -5.02 23.50
N GLY A 180 -33.06 -6.34 23.27
CA GLY A 180 -32.08 -7.02 22.45
C GLY A 180 -31.91 -6.32 21.11
N ILE A 181 -30.75 -6.51 20.50
CA ILE A 181 -30.40 -5.99 19.19
C ILE A 181 -31.50 -6.41 18.20
N VAL A 182 -32.45 -5.51 17.92
CA VAL A 182 -33.38 -5.69 16.81
C VAL A 182 -32.61 -5.24 15.58
N VAL A 183 -32.17 -6.21 14.78
CA VAL A 183 -31.48 -5.98 13.51
C VAL A 183 -32.55 -5.67 12.45
N ASP A 184 -33.21 -4.52 12.59
CA ASP A 184 -34.02 -3.97 11.50
C ASP A 184 -33.13 -3.02 10.68
N PRO A 185 -32.92 -3.27 9.37
CA PRO A 185 -32.08 -2.43 8.53
C PRO A 185 -32.64 -1.00 8.36
N ASP A 186 -33.93 -0.80 8.62
CA ASP A 186 -34.61 0.50 8.54
C ASP A 186 -34.52 1.34 9.82
N GLN A 187 -33.90 0.83 10.90
CA GLN A 187 -33.74 1.60 12.14
C GLN A 187 -32.50 2.49 12.09
N PRO A 188 -32.60 3.76 12.55
CA PRO A 188 -31.46 4.67 12.59
C PRO A 188 -30.41 4.19 13.59
N LYS A 189 -29.14 4.17 13.18
CA LYS A 189 -28.01 3.85 14.07
C LYS A 189 -27.55 5.12 14.78
N TYR A 190 -27.40 5.06 16.11
CA TYR A 190 -26.91 6.18 16.90
C TYR A 190 -25.45 5.97 17.32
N PHE A 191 -24.64 7.01 17.18
CA PHE A 191 -23.26 7.06 17.61
C PHE A 191 -23.04 8.23 18.57
N VAL A 192 -22.11 8.08 19.50
CA VAL A 192 -21.75 9.12 20.47
C VAL A 192 -20.27 9.46 20.36
N ARG A 193 -19.97 10.75 20.15
CA ARG A 193 -18.62 11.29 20.15
C ARG A 193 -18.26 11.79 21.55
N LYS A 194 -17.38 11.04 22.22
CA LYS A 194 -16.86 11.37 23.58
C LYS A 194 -15.51 12.09 23.57
N TYR A 195 -14.89 12.23 22.40
CA TYR A 195 -13.56 12.79 22.23
C TYR A 195 -13.54 13.90 21.17
N THR A 196 -12.72 14.92 21.40
CA THR A 196 -12.31 15.91 20.41
C THR A 196 -10.99 15.43 19.81
N SER A 197 -10.97 15.19 18.50
CA SER A 197 -9.79 14.75 17.77
C SER A 197 -9.07 15.94 17.13
N ARG A 198 -7.75 15.97 17.26
CA ARG A 198 -6.86 16.90 16.53
C ARG A 198 -6.00 16.07 15.59
N LYS A 199 -5.88 16.51 14.32
CA LYS A 199 -5.10 15.81 13.31
C LYS A 199 -3.83 16.59 12.97
N THR A 200 -2.72 15.89 12.80
CA THR A 200 -1.50 16.42 12.20
C THR A 200 -1.07 15.54 11.05
N ASN A 201 -0.29 16.08 10.12
CA ASN A 201 0.18 15.36 8.95
C ASN A 201 1.69 15.56 8.75
N THR A 202 2.31 14.66 8.02
CA THR A 202 3.75 14.73 7.71
C THR A 202 4.09 15.70 6.56
N ARG A 203 3.10 16.46 6.07
CA ARG A 203 3.23 17.39 4.94
C ARG A 203 4.07 18.62 5.31
N TYR A 204 3.93 19.10 6.54
CA TYR A 204 4.58 20.32 7.01
C TYR A 204 5.91 20.04 7.70
N PRO A 205 6.93 20.90 7.55
CA PRO A 205 8.16 20.78 8.33
C PRO A 205 7.85 20.87 9.83
N PHE A 206 8.71 20.28 10.67
CA PHE A 206 8.53 20.23 12.13
C PHE A 206 7.26 19.54 12.63
N TRP A 207 6.61 18.72 11.80
CA TRP A 207 5.45 17.90 12.21
C TRP A 207 5.72 17.05 13.47
N ARG A 208 6.97 16.65 13.72
CA ARG A 208 7.39 15.94 14.95
C ARG A 208 7.22 16.77 16.22
N TRP A 209 7.52 18.07 16.15
CA TRP A 209 7.33 19.00 17.27
C TRP A 209 5.84 19.29 17.50
N LEU A 210 5.07 19.45 16.42
CA LEU A 210 3.61 19.56 16.52
C LEU A 210 3.01 18.31 17.17
N ASN A 211 3.45 17.12 16.77
CA ASN A 211 3.03 15.86 17.41
C ASN A 211 3.36 15.84 18.90
N TYR A 212 4.56 16.30 19.28
CA TYR A 212 4.94 16.43 20.69
C TYR A 212 3.96 17.34 21.44
N PHE A 213 3.69 18.56 20.95
CA PHE A 213 2.77 19.49 21.62
C PHE A 213 1.33 18.94 21.69
N HIS A 214 0.83 18.34 20.62
CA HIS A 214 -0.51 17.74 20.62
C HIS A 214 -0.60 16.53 21.55
N ARG A 215 0.46 15.73 21.66
CA ARG A 215 0.55 14.61 22.62
C ARG A 215 0.56 15.13 24.05
N THR A 216 1.41 16.11 24.36
CA THR A 216 1.46 16.76 25.68
C THR A 216 0.10 17.32 26.04
N TRP A 217 -0.56 18.04 25.13
CA TRP A 217 -1.90 18.57 25.34
C TRP A 217 -2.91 17.44 25.62
N ALA A 218 -3.00 16.46 24.73
CA ALA A 218 -3.98 15.37 24.85
C ALA A 218 -3.80 14.58 26.13
N TRP A 219 -2.57 14.21 26.45
CA TRP A 219 -2.23 13.44 27.64
C TRP A 219 -2.48 14.24 28.92
N THR A 220 -2.15 15.55 28.93
CA THR A 220 -2.40 16.39 30.12
C THR A 220 -3.90 16.50 30.41
N TRP A 221 -4.73 16.82 29.40
CA TRP A 221 -6.18 16.92 29.60
C TRP A 221 -6.84 15.59 29.96
N ASN A 222 -6.37 14.48 29.37
CA ASN A 222 -6.87 13.15 29.71
C ASN A 222 -6.44 12.71 31.11
N ALA A 223 -5.19 13.00 31.52
CA ALA A 223 -4.71 12.72 32.86
C ALA A 223 -5.47 13.54 33.92
N MET A 224 -5.68 14.84 33.67
CA MET A 224 -6.49 15.69 34.53
C MET A 224 -7.93 15.18 34.64
N PHE A 225 -8.52 14.68 33.55
CA PHE A 225 -9.86 14.08 33.59
C PHE A 225 -9.89 12.82 34.45
N TRP A 226 -8.97 11.86 34.21
CA TRP A 226 -8.96 10.60 34.97
C TRP A 226 -8.63 10.82 36.44
N LEU A 227 -7.56 11.56 36.75
CA LEU A 227 -7.09 11.77 38.11
C LEU A 227 -7.91 12.83 38.87
N GLY A 228 -8.44 13.84 38.18
CA GLY A 228 -9.19 14.94 38.80
C GLY A 228 -10.69 14.68 38.90
N LEU A 229 -11.27 13.92 37.97
CA LEU A 229 -12.71 13.65 37.94
C LEU A 229 -13.03 12.18 38.24
N VAL A 230 -12.45 11.23 37.51
CA VAL A 230 -12.89 9.82 37.60
C VAL A 230 -12.48 9.17 38.91
N VAL A 231 -11.21 9.27 39.31
CA VAL A 231 -10.72 8.65 40.55
C VAL A 231 -11.40 9.23 41.81
N PRO A 232 -11.45 10.56 42.02
CA PRO A 232 -12.02 11.12 43.25
C PRO A 232 -13.56 11.14 43.30
N TRP A 233 -14.27 10.95 42.19
CA TRP A 233 -15.75 11.04 42.15
C TRP A 233 -16.50 9.84 41.58
N CYS A 234 -15.88 9.08 40.67
CA CYS A 234 -16.55 7.97 39.97
C CYS A 234 -16.04 6.58 40.39
N SER A 235 -14.90 6.51 41.09
CA SER A 235 -14.31 5.25 41.55
C SER A 235 -15.05 4.63 42.75
N PRO A 236 -14.98 3.30 42.96
CA PRO A 236 -15.40 2.66 44.21
C PRO A 236 -14.62 3.11 45.46
N VAL A 237 -13.46 3.75 45.29
CA VAL A 237 -12.58 4.25 46.37
C VAL A 237 -12.55 5.79 46.36
N SER A 238 -13.66 6.41 45.98
CA SER A 238 -13.81 7.86 45.81
C SER A 238 -14.31 8.55 47.08
N LEU A 239 -14.18 9.88 47.14
CA LEU A 239 -14.84 10.71 48.17
C LEU A 239 -16.37 10.58 48.07
N ARG A 240 -16.90 10.48 46.85
CA ARG A 240 -18.33 10.24 46.63
C ARG A 240 -18.77 8.90 47.21
N ALA A 241 -17.99 7.84 47.02
CA ALA A 241 -18.30 6.52 47.59
C ALA A 241 -18.24 6.49 49.12
N LEU A 242 -17.50 7.41 49.75
CA LEU A 242 -17.43 7.53 51.20
C LEU A 242 -18.68 8.20 51.78
N PHE A 243 -19.10 9.34 51.21
CA PHE A 243 -20.17 10.17 51.78
C PHE A 243 -21.57 9.88 51.24
N PHE A 244 -21.70 9.30 50.05
CA PHE A 244 -23.01 9.16 49.41
C PHE A 244 -23.78 7.92 49.93
N PRO A 245 -25.07 8.07 50.32
CA PRO A 245 -25.81 7.02 51.04
C PRO A 245 -26.32 5.87 50.17
N TYR A 246 -26.39 6.04 48.85
CA TYR A 246 -26.92 5.04 47.90
C TYR A 246 -25.87 4.65 46.87
N ALA A 247 -25.96 3.46 46.29
CA ALA A 247 -25.12 3.07 45.16
C ALA A 247 -25.38 4.02 43.97
N PHE A 248 -24.35 4.28 43.15
CA PHE A 248 -24.45 5.20 42.01
C PHE A 248 -23.82 4.59 40.75
N MET A 249 -24.20 5.14 39.58
CA MET A 249 -23.79 4.66 38.27
C MET A 249 -23.09 5.81 37.54
N PRO A 250 -21.74 5.82 37.47
CA PRO A 250 -20.98 6.93 36.92
C PRO A 250 -20.91 6.93 35.38
N ASP A 251 -21.05 5.77 34.74
CA ASP A 251 -20.92 5.68 33.28
C ASP A 251 -22.27 5.79 32.57
N LEU A 252 -22.24 6.41 31.39
CA LEU A 252 -23.39 6.60 30.52
C LEU A 252 -23.21 5.79 29.22
N GLU A 253 -24.28 5.09 28.86
CA GLU A 253 -24.45 4.31 27.62
C GLU A 253 -25.47 4.96 26.70
N LEU A 254 -25.29 4.77 25.40
CA LEU A 254 -26.20 5.26 24.38
C LEU A 254 -27.27 4.21 24.10
N SER A 255 -28.53 4.57 24.23
CA SER A 255 -29.66 3.73 23.83
C SER A 255 -29.82 3.76 22.31
N GLN A 256 -29.71 2.61 21.63
CA GLN A 256 -29.90 2.52 20.18
C GLN A 256 -31.36 2.73 19.74
N VAL A 257 -32.33 2.51 20.63
CA VAL A 257 -33.77 2.71 20.33
C VAL A 257 -34.16 4.18 20.37
N SER A 258 -33.65 4.92 21.37
CA SER A 258 -34.09 6.29 21.64
C SER A 258 -33.08 7.38 21.30
N GLY A 259 -31.81 7.02 21.06
CA GLY A 259 -30.71 7.99 20.90
C GLY A 259 -30.33 8.73 22.20
N ASN A 260 -30.96 8.40 23.33
CA ASN A 260 -30.70 9.04 24.62
C ASN A 260 -29.52 8.40 25.36
N LEU A 261 -28.86 9.18 26.23
CA LEU A 261 -27.81 8.70 27.12
C LEU A 261 -28.44 8.23 28.45
N CYS A 262 -28.29 6.95 28.77
CA CYS A 262 -28.81 6.33 29.99
C CYS A 262 -27.66 5.81 30.88
N PRO A 263 -27.84 5.72 32.21
CA PRO A 263 -26.84 5.13 33.10
C PRO A 263 -26.63 3.66 32.80
N LYS A 264 -25.35 3.26 32.77
CA LYS A 264 -24.90 1.88 32.53
C LYS A 264 -25.08 1.04 33.78
N THR A 265 -25.95 0.04 33.72
CA THR A 265 -26.20 -0.96 34.79
C THR A 265 -24.93 -1.65 35.25
N SER A 266 -24.03 -2.00 34.34
CA SER A 266 -22.77 -2.66 34.69
C SER A 266 -21.75 -1.74 35.37
N SER A 267 -22.00 -0.42 35.43
CA SER A 267 -21.13 0.54 36.11
C SER A 267 -21.54 0.78 37.56
N LEU A 268 -22.46 -0.02 38.12
CA LEU A 268 -22.94 0.15 39.49
C LEU A 268 -21.78 0.12 40.50
N THR A 269 -21.60 1.23 41.22
CA THR A 269 -20.57 1.38 42.25
C THR A 269 -21.21 1.45 43.64
N HIS A 270 -20.72 0.59 44.54
CA HIS A 270 -21.20 0.54 45.92
C HIS A 270 -20.43 1.51 46.83
N THR A 271 -21.17 2.37 47.52
CA THR A 271 -20.71 3.27 48.57
C THR A 271 -20.50 2.55 49.90
N LEU A 272 -19.79 3.17 50.85
CA LEU A 272 -19.55 2.61 52.19
C LEU A 272 -20.87 2.17 52.86
N LEU A 273 -21.88 3.05 52.88
CA LEU A 273 -23.19 2.72 53.45
C LEU A 273 -23.90 1.59 52.71
N SER A 274 -23.83 1.57 51.38
CA SER A 274 -24.44 0.49 50.60
C SER A 274 -23.73 -0.86 50.83
N ARG A 275 -22.40 -0.86 50.98
CA ARG A 275 -21.59 -2.04 51.32
C ARG A 275 -21.90 -2.55 52.72
N LEU A 276 -22.07 -1.65 53.69
CA LEU A 276 -22.49 -2.01 55.04
C LEU A 276 -23.90 -2.62 55.04
N ARG A 277 -24.85 -2.05 54.28
CA ARG A 277 -26.19 -2.65 54.12
C ARG A 277 -26.13 -4.02 53.46
N LEU A 278 -25.32 -4.19 52.41
CA LEU A 278 -25.08 -5.47 51.76
C LEU A 278 -24.45 -6.51 52.69
N LEU A 279 -23.47 -6.11 53.51
CA LEU A 279 -22.85 -6.97 54.51
C LEU A 279 -23.92 -7.48 55.51
N TRP A 280 -24.75 -6.58 56.03
CA TRP A 280 -25.83 -6.95 56.95
C TRP A 280 -26.94 -7.76 56.28
N HIS A 281 -27.19 -7.54 54.98
CA HIS A 281 -28.07 -8.39 54.19
C HIS A 281 -27.51 -9.82 54.09
N HIS A 282 -26.24 -10.00 53.73
CA HIS A 282 -25.61 -11.32 53.69
C HIS A 282 -25.54 -12.00 55.06
N VAL A 283 -25.36 -11.25 56.14
CA VAL A 283 -25.44 -11.79 57.51
C VAL A 283 -26.84 -12.33 57.81
N ARG A 284 -27.89 -11.65 57.34
CA ARG A 284 -29.28 -12.10 57.49
C ARG A 284 -29.58 -13.31 56.61
N GLU A 285 -29.17 -13.27 55.35
CA GLU A 285 -29.31 -14.35 54.37
C GLU A 285 -28.57 -15.64 54.80
N SER A 286 -27.33 -15.51 55.29
CA SER A 286 -26.54 -16.64 55.82
C SER A 286 -27.18 -17.27 57.07
N ARG A 287 -28.02 -16.53 57.79
CA ARG A 287 -28.79 -17.06 58.92
C ARG A 287 -30.05 -17.74 58.42
N ASP A 288 -30.78 -17.11 57.52
CA ASP A 288 -32.04 -17.63 57.02
C ASP A 288 -31.81 -18.94 56.24
N THR A 289 -30.69 -19.04 55.50
CA THR A 289 -30.23 -20.29 54.87
C THR A 289 -29.82 -21.39 55.87
N PHE A 290 -29.22 -21.02 57.01
CA PHE A 290 -28.90 -21.97 58.07
C PHE A 290 -30.17 -22.49 58.77
N GLU A 291 -31.15 -21.63 59.04
CA GLU A 291 -32.41 -22.05 59.66
C GLU A 291 -33.30 -22.85 58.69
N SER A 292 -33.22 -22.61 57.37
CA SER A 292 -33.93 -23.40 56.35
C SER A 292 -33.28 -24.75 56.03
N SER A 293 -31.98 -24.92 56.29
CA SER A 293 -31.28 -26.18 56.05
C SER A 293 -31.70 -27.31 57.02
N ALA A 294 -31.89 -28.53 56.50
CA ALA A 294 -32.25 -29.72 57.32
C ALA A 294 -31.08 -30.18 58.21
N ASP A 295 -31.37 -30.69 59.43
CA ASP A 295 -30.37 -31.17 60.40
C ASP A 295 -29.58 -32.37 59.83
N LYS A 296 -28.33 -32.14 59.41
CA LYS A 296 -27.42 -33.20 58.93
C LYS A 296 -26.23 -33.47 59.87
N GLY A 297 -26.19 -32.87 61.06
CA GLY A 297 -25.02 -32.87 61.95
C GLY A 297 -25.16 -33.73 63.22
N PHE A 298 -24.04 -34.32 63.67
CA PHE A 298 -23.92 -35.13 64.90
C PHE A 298 -24.08 -34.32 66.21
N LEU A 299 -23.79 -33.01 66.16
CA LEU A 299 -24.08 -32.05 67.23
C LEU A 299 -25.40 -31.35 66.89
N GLY A 300 -26.48 -31.67 67.61
CA GLY A 300 -27.82 -31.16 67.32
C GLY A 300 -27.90 -29.62 67.19
N LYS A 301 -28.90 -29.14 66.43
CA LYS A 301 -29.06 -27.72 66.05
C LYS A 301 -28.97 -26.69 67.18
N SER A 302 -29.26 -27.06 68.43
CA SER A 302 -29.22 -26.15 69.58
C SER A 302 -27.84 -25.52 69.81
N PHE A 303 -26.76 -26.31 69.80
CA PHE A 303 -25.40 -25.80 70.02
C PHE A 303 -24.85 -25.09 68.77
N SER A 304 -25.10 -25.66 67.59
CA SER A 304 -24.69 -25.09 66.31
C SER A 304 -25.31 -23.69 66.07
N ARG A 305 -26.54 -23.44 66.53
CA ARG A 305 -27.21 -22.13 66.45
C ARG A 305 -26.45 -21.03 67.21
N HIS A 306 -25.90 -21.32 68.39
CA HIS A 306 -25.14 -20.33 69.15
C HIS A 306 -23.82 -19.97 68.46
N ILE A 307 -23.12 -20.97 67.90
CA ILE A 307 -21.88 -20.75 67.13
C ILE A 307 -22.18 -19.96 65.86
N ASN A 308 -23.23 -20.32 65.12
CA ASN A 308 -23.62 -19.61 63.91
C ASN A 308 -24.04 -18.16 64.20
N ARG A 309 -24.75 -17.91 65.31
CA ARG A 309 -25.09 -16.55 65.76
C ARG A 309 -23.84 -15.74 66.09
N PHE A 310 -22.89 -16.33 66.80
CA PHE A 310 -21.63 -15.67 67.12
C PHE A 310 -20.83 -15.36 65.86
N TRP A 311 -20.66 -16.34 64.98
CA TRP A 311 -19.93 -16.20 63.71
C TRP A 311 -20.53 -15.11 62.81
N ASN A 312 -21.85 -15.11 62.61
CA ASN A 312 -22.50 -14.16 61.70
C ASN A 312 -22.63 -12.75 62.28
N TYR A 313 -23.01 -12.58 63.56
CA TYR A 313 -23.17 -11.23 64.14
C TYR A 313 -21.86 -10.60 64.60
N VAL A 314 -20.97 -11.37 65.25
CA VAL A 314 -19.73 -10.85 65.81
C VAL A 314 -18.63 -10.82 64.77
N LEU A 315 -18.32 -11.98 64.17
CA LEU A 315 -17.17 -12.07 63.27
C LEU A 315 -17.45 -11.48 61.87
N LYS A 316 -18.55 -11.86 61.21
CA LYS A 316 -18.89 -11.30 59.89
C LYS A 316 -19.48 -9.89 60.00
N GLY A 317 -20.47 -9.70 60.88
CA GLY A 317 -21.20 -8.43 61.03
C GLY A 317 -20.35 -7.33 61.69
N ALA A 318 -20.04 -7.49 62.98
CA ALA A 318 -19.37 -6.45 63.75
C ALA A 318 -17.90 -6.25 63.32
N CYS A 319 -17.07 -7.30 63.28
CA CYS A 319 -15.68 -7.17 62.84
C CYS A 319 -15.59 -6.76 61.36
N GLY A 320 -16.45 -7.28 60.48
CA GLY A 320 -16.51 -6.87 59.07
C GLY A 320 -16.93 -5.40 58.89
N SER A 321 -17.89 -4.90 59.67
CA SER A 321 -18.28 -3.49 59.65
C SER A 321 -17.14 -2.58 60.13
N VAL A 322 -16.45 -2.97 61.20
CA VAL A 322 -15.28 -2.25 61.72
C VAL A 322 -14.15 -2.24 60.69
N ALA A 323 -13.84 -3.38 60.07
CA ALA A 323 -12.82 -3.49 59.03
C ALA A 323 -13.15 -2.64 57.79
N LEU A 324 -14.41 -2.62 57.35
CA LEU A 324 -14.84 -1.80 56.22
C LEU A 324 -14.73 -0.31 56.52
N VAL A 325 -15.18 0.16 57.70
CA VAL A 325 -15.12 1.58 58.06
C VAL A 325 -13.67 2.02 58.28
N LEU A 326 -12.88 1.26 59.04
CA LEU A 326 -11.49 1.62 59.34
C LEU A 326 -10.56 1.47 58.13
N GLY A 327 -10.84 0.54 57.22
CA GLY A 327 -10.03 0.32 56.02
C GLY A 327 -10.41 1.25 54.86
N LEU A 328 -11.70 1.34 54.53
CA LEU A 328 -12.16 2.07 53.34
C LEU A 328 -12.04 3.60 53.52
N THR A 329 -12.25 4.12 54.73
CA THR A 329 -12.20 5.56 55.00
C THR A 329 -10.82 6.18 54.72
N PRO A 330 -9.70 5.70 55.32
CA PRO A 330 -8.38 6.24 55.02
C PRO A 330 -7.97 5.95 53.57
N LEU A 331 -8.36 4.81 53.01
CA LEU A 331 -8.08 4.49 51.61
C LEU A 331 -8.75 5.49 50.65
N CYS A 332 -10.04 5.81 50.84
CA CYS A 332 -10.75 6.78 50.00
C CYS A 332 -10.14 8.19 50.10
N LEU A 333 -9.79 8.61 51.33
CA LEU A 333 -9.17 9.92 51.56
C LEU A 333 -7.78 10.00 50.93
N THR A 334 -6.92 9.01 51.16
CA THR A 334 -5.55 9.01 50.62
C THR A 334 -5.51 8.93 49.11
N VAL A 335 -6.27 8.00 48.50
CA VAL A 335 -6.31 7.84 47.04
C VAL A 335 -6.89 9.08 46.37
N SER A 336 -7.99 9.64 46.89
CA SER A 336 -8.61 10.82 46.29
C SER A 336 -7.76 12.08 46.44
N THR A 337 -7.11 12.28 47.60
CA THR A 337 -6.22 13.44 47.80
C THR A 337 -4.98 13.35 46.93
N LEU A 338 -4.31 12.20 46.88
CA LEU A 338 -3.15 11.99 46.01
C LEU A 338 -3.52 12.17 44.53
N SER A 339 -4.68 11.65 44.12
CA SER A 339 -5.19 11.80 42.75
C SER A 339 -5.47 13.27 42.39
N LEU A 340 -6.06 14.05 43.29
CA LEU A 340 -6.30 15.48 43.06
C LEU A 340 -4.99 16.28 42.99
N VAL A 341 -4.02 15.99 43.86
CA VAL A 341 -2.70 16.66 43.84
C VAL A 341 -1.96 16.35 42.55
N THR A 342 -1.97 15.08 42.12
CA THR A 342 -1.33 14.67 40.85
C THR A 342 -2.04 15.24 39.63
N ALA A 343 -3.37 15.41 39.66
CA ALA A 343 -4.14 16.08 38.62
C ALA A 343 -3.79 17.57 38.49
N VAL A 344 -3.75 18.31 39.60
CA VAL A 344 -3.41 19.75 39.61
C VAL A 344 -1.97 19.99 39.14
N THR A 345 -1.06 19.08 39.48
CA THR A 345 0.35 19.16 39.06
C THR A 345 0.59 18.60 37.65
N ALA A 346 -0.40 18.01 36.98
CA ALA A 346 -0.29 17.41 35.64
C ALA A 346 0.31 18.34 34.57
N PRO A 347 -0.06 19.63 34.48
CA PRO A 347 0.54 20.54 33.49
C PRO A 347 2.05 20.73 33.66
N VAL A 348 2.61 20.44 34.83
CA VAL A 348 4.05 20.60 35.12
C VAL A 348 4.83 19.34 34.77
N TRP A 349 4.37 18.17 35.23
CA TRP A 349 5.11 16.91 35.04
C TRP A 349 4.82 16.24 33.70
N MET A 350 3.64 16.43 33.11
CA MET A 350 3.25 15.75 31.86
C MET A 350 4.09 16.17 30.65
N PRO A 351 4.47 17.45 30.45
CA PRO A 351 5.45 17.84 29.43
C PRO A 351 6.78 17.09 29.56
N LEU A 352 7.29 16.93 30.79
CA LEU A 352 8.54 16.19 31.05
C LEU A 352 8.43 14.73 30.63
N VAL A 353 7.34 14.06 31.00
CA VAL A 353 7.08 12.67 30.62
C VAL A 353 6.98 12.53 29.10
N THR A 354 6.18 13.37 28.44
CA THR A 354 6.09 13.35 26.97
C THR A 354 7.40 13.71 26.28
N GLY A 355 8.25 14.52 26.92
CA GLY A 355 9.57 14.89 26.43
C GLY A 355 10.52 13.69 26.46
N VAL A 356 10.51 12.91 27.54
CA VAL A 356 11.24 11.64 27.63
C VAL A 356 10.77 10.66 26.55
N VAL A 357 9.46 10.54 26.32
CA VAL A 357 8.90 9.71 25.23
C VAL A 357 9.33 10.24 23.86
N HIS A 358 9.42 11.55 23.67
CA HIS A 358 9.88 12.12 22.41
C HIS A 358 11.38 11.86 22.18
N LEU A 359 12.21 11.96 23.22
CA LEU A 359 13.63 11.64 23.17
C LEU A 359 13.87 10.14 22.93
N SER A 360 13.11 9.27 23.59
CA SER A 360 13.19 7.82 23.34
C SER A 360 12.72 7.46 21.94
N ALA A 361 11.75 8.20 21.38
CA ALA A 361 11.33 8.03 19.99
C ALA A 361 12.43 8.37 18.98
N ILE A 362 13.25 9.38 19.29
CA ILE A 362 14.39 9.77 18.45
C ILE A 362 15.55 8.77 18.57
N LEU A 363 15.83 8.29 19.78
CA LEU A 363 17.02 7.50 20.08
C LEU A 363 16.83 6.00 19.91
N ILE A 364 15.71 5.43 20.36
CA ILE A 364 15.52 3.99 20.50
C ILE A 364 14.56 3.46 19.43
N TYR A 365 13.31 3.97 19.41
CA TYR A 365 12.26 3.42 18.54
C TYR A 365 11.30 4.52 18.05
N ASP A 366 11.27 4.76 16.75
CA ASP A 366 10.44 5.82 16.15
C ASP A 366 8.96 5.41 16.03
N PHE A 367 8.18 5.70 17.07
CA PHE A 367 6.71 5.52 17.09
C PHE A 367 6.00 6.30 15.98
N ASP A 368 6.56 7.45 15.60
CA ASP A 368 5.97 8.38 14.64
C ASP A 368 6.53 8.18 13.22
N ARG A 369 6.99 6.97 12.89
CA ARG A 369 7.56 6.67 11.57
C ARG A 369 6.56 6.95 10.43
N PRO A 370 6.97 7.69 9.38
CA PRO A 370 6.11 7.99 8.23
C PRO A 370 6.13 6.92 7.13
N GLY A 371 7.03 5.93 7.16
CA GLY A 371 7.16 4.94 6.08
C GLY A 371 7.73 3.60 6.54
N LYS A 372 7.90 2.65 5.59
CA LYS A 372 8.34 1.26 5.82
C LYS A 372 9.86 1.07 6.06
N GLY A 373 10.53 2.07 6.64
CA GLY A 373 11.96 1.97 6.98
C GLY A 373 12.19 1.29 8.34
N ASN A 374 13.46 1.12 8.73
CA ASN A 374 13.81 0.64 10.05
C ASN A 374 13.27 1.59 11.13
N ALA A 375 12.64 1.01 12.15
CA ALA A 375 12.06 1.77 13.26
C ALA A 375 13.03 1.93 14.44
N ILE A 376 14.04 1.07 14.53
CA ILE A 376 14.97 0.98 15.67
C ILE A 376 16.23 1.79 15.36
N PHE A 377 16.71 2.58 16.32
CA PHE A 377 17.91 3.43 16.22
C PHE A 377 17.95 4.31 14.95
N TYR A 378 16.83 4.96 14.61
CA TYR A 378 16.70 5.76 13.39
C TYR A 378 17.79 6.85 13.28
N LEU A 379 18.13 7.51 14.38
CA LEU A 379 19.19 8.54 14.39
C LEU A 379 20.57 7.94 14.02
N PHE A 380 20.88 6.75 14.52
CA PHE A 380 22.13 6.06 14.20
C PHE A 380 22.18 5.66 12.72
N GLU A 381 21.10 5.09 12.17
CA GLU A 381 21.02 4.81 10.73
C GLU A 381 21.17 6.09 9.91
N ALA A 382 20.48 7.17 10.29
CA ALA A 382 20.55 8.42 9.54
C ALA A 382 21.97 9.01 9.51
N ILE A 383 22.67 9.04 10.64
CA ILE A 383 24.01 9.60 10.75
C ILE A 383 25.07 8.66 10.16
N PHE A 384 25.06 7.39 10.55
CA PHE A 384 26.12 6.45 10.16
C PHE A 384 25.89 5.87 8.76
N TYR A 385 24.69 5.37 8.48
CA TYR A 385 24.43 4.70 7.20
C TYR A 385 24.17 5.69 6.07
N ARG A 386 23.29 6.68 6.28
CA ARG A 386 22.89 7.61 5.20
C ARG A 386 23.88 8.73 4.99
N PHE A 387 24.37 9.34 6.07
CA PHE A 387 25.31 10.46 5.96
C PHE A 387 26.75 9.98 5.81
N LEU A 388 27.27 9.16 6.73
CA LEU A 388 28.68 8.76 6.68
C LEU A 388 28.97 7.75 5.56
N LEU A 389 28.27 6.61 5.53
CA LEU A 389 28.51 5.55 4.54
C LEU A 389 28.10 5.98 3.12
N HIS A 390 26.83 6.35 2.92
CA HIS A 390 26.33 6.75 1.60
C HIS A 390 26.77 8.16 1.17
N GLY A 391 26.83 9.11 2.11
CA GLY A 391 27.17 10.50 1.78
C GLY A 391 28.67 10.74 1.63
N CYS A 392 29.50 10.19 2.52
CA CYS A 392 30.94 10.45 2.53
C CYS A 392 31.77 9.28 1.95
N LEU A 393 31.54 8.05 2.41
CA LEU A 393 32.39 6.91 2.07
C LEU A 393 32.16 6.40 0.64
N GLN A 394 30.90 6.35 0.20
CA GLN A 394 30.55 5.90 -1.15
C GLN A 394 31.20 6.73 -2.28
N PRO A 395 31.20 8.08 -2.26
CA PRO A 395 31.90 8.84 -3.29
C PRO A 395 33.43 8.68 -3.21
N VAL A 396 34.01 8.53 -2.01
CA VAL A 396 35.45 8.25 -1.85
C VAL A 396 35.81 6.88 -2.43
N ALA A 397 35.02 5.85 -2.14
CA ALA A 397 35.20 4.51 -2.71
C ALA A 397 35.01 4.50 -4.23
N ALA A 398 34.07 5.29 -4.76
CA ALA A 398 33.84 5.40 -6.20
C ALA A 398 35.00 6.08 -6.95
N ILE A 399 35.80 6.91 -6.28
CA ILE A 399 37.01 7.54 -6.85
C ILE A 399 38.22 6.58 -6.80
N LEU A 400 38.20 5.58 -5.91
CA LEU A 400 39.29 4.62 -5.70
C LEU A 400 39.08 3.28 -6.43
N VAL A 401 38.61 3.30 -7.67
CA VAL A 401 38.55 2.08 -8.50
C VAL A 401 39.97 1.73 -8.97
N HIS A 402 40.61 0.80 -8.26
CA HIS A 402 41.93 0.30 -8.61
C HIS A 402 41.87 -0.63 -9.85
N PRO A 403 42.95 -0.72 -10.66
CA PRO A 403 43.01 -1.58 -11.84
C PRO A 403 42.74 -3.06 -11.54
N SER A 404 43.01 -3.51 -10.30
CA SER A 404 42.69 -4.87 -9.83
C SER A 404 41.20 -5.19 -9.85
N GLN A 405 40.33 -4.21 -9.58
CA GLN A 405 38.88 -4.39 -9.58
C GLN A 405 38.33 -4.51 -11.00
N ALA A 406 38.91 -3.77 -11.95
CA ALA A 406 38.56 -3.88 -13.36
C ALA A 406 38.91 -5.27 -13.91
N LEU A 407 40.09 -5.80 -13.56
CA LEU A 407 40.51 -7.14 -13.94
C LEU A 407 39.61 -8.22 -13.33
N ALA A 408 39.24 -8.12 -12.05
CA ALA A 408 38.32 -9.05 -11.41
C ALA A 408 36.92 -9.06 -12.05
N ALA A 409 36.43 -7.89 -12.49
CA ALA A 409 35.16 -7.81 -13.19
C ALA A 409 35.23 -8.47 -14.58
N VAL A 410 36.38 -8.38 -15.27
CA VAL A 410 36.60 -9.08 -16.54
C VAL A 410 36.75 -10.58 -16.31
N GLU A 411 37.45 -11.03 -15.28
CA GLU A 411 37.57 -12.44 -14.90
C GLU A 411 36.19 -13.07 -14.66
N SER A 412 35.34 -12.37 -13.90
CA SER A 412 33.95 -12.76 -13.68
C SER A 412 33.16 -12.86 -15.00
N ARG A 413 33.38 -11.94 -15.94
CA ARG A 413 32.76 -11.99 -17.28
C ARG A 413 33.27 -13.17 -18.11
N MET A 414 34.56 -13.48 -18.06
CA MET A 414 35.16 -14.63 -18.74
C MET A 414 34.58 -15.95 -18.21
N GLU A 415 34.41 -16.08 -16.89
CA GLU A 415 33.74 -17.24 -16.29
C GLU A 415 32.26 -17.36 -16.71
N GLN A 416 31.56 -16.24 -16.92
CA GLN A 416 30.20 -16.29 -17.46
C GLN A 416 30.15 -16.82 -18.90
N GLU A 417 31.12 -16.48 -19.75
CA GLU A 417 31.20 -17.03 -21.11
C GLU A 417 31.58 -18.53 -21.07
N GLU A 418 32.46 -18.96 -20.14
CA GLU A 418 32.71 -20.37 -19.90
C GLU A 418 31.43 -21.11 -19.48
N LEU A 419 30.66 -20.54 -18.56
CA LEU A 419 29.40 -21.12 -18.07
C LEU A 419 28.35 -21.25 -19.20
N ARG A 420 28.31 -20.27 -20.12
CA ARG A 420 27.43 -20.33 -21.31
C ARG A 420 27.85 -21.46 -22.25
N ALA A 421 29.15 -21.55 -22.58
CA ALA A 421 29.66 -22.61 -23.43
C ALA A 421 29.42 -24.00 -22.82
N TRP A 422 29.67 -24.14 -21.50
CA TRP A 422 29.39 -25.38 -20.75
C TRP A 422 27.90 -25.73 -20.73
N ARG A 423 27.02 -24.75 -20.50
CA ARG A 423 25.57 -24.97 -20.58
C ARG A 423 25.18 -25.55 -21.94
N ASP A 424 25.66 -24.94 -23.02
CA ASP A 424 25.25 -25.33 -24.37
C ASP A 424 25.79 -26.72 -24.74
N GLU A 425 26.99 -27.07 -24.27
CA GLU A 425 27.54 -28.43 -24.36
C GLU A 425 26.70 -29.44 -23.58
N VAL A 426 26.42 -29.18 -22.31
CA VAL A 426 25.66 -30.11 -21.45
C VAL A 426 24.22 -30.25 -21.90
N LEU A 427 23.56 -29.18 -22.36
CA LEU A 427 22.22 -29.25 -22.95
C LEU A 427 22.20 -30.16 -24.17
N ARG A 428 23.23 -30.15 -25.00
CA ARG A 428 23.33 -31.07 -26.14
C ARG A 428 23.49 -32.52 -25.72
N VAL A 429 24.31 -32.77 -24.70
CA VAL A 429 24.48 -34.12 -24.14
C VAL A 429 23.16 -34.63 -23.56
N ILE A 430 22.42 -33.78 -22.83
CA ILE A 430 21.10 -34.11 -22.27
C ILE A 430 20.07 -34.38 -23.39
N GLU A 431 20.08 -33.59 -24.47
CA GLU A 431 19.14 -33.74 -25.60
C GLU A 431 19.50 -34.86 -26.59
N GLN A 432 20.73 -35.35 -26.56
CA GLN A 432 21.24 -36.33 -27.54
C GLN A 432 20.44 -37.64 -27.55
N PRO A 433 20.15 -38.31 -26.41
CA PRO A 433 19.36 -39.54 -26.39
C PRO A 433 17.95 -39.36 -26.98
N LYS A 434 17.31 -38.21 -26.72
CA LYS A 434 16.01 -37.87 -27.29
C LYS A 434 16.08 -37.75 -28.81
N LYS A 435 17.10 -37.06 -29.33
CA LYS A 435 17.31 -36.91 -30.79
C LYS A 435 17.65 -38.23 -31.46
N GLU A 436 18.47 -39.06 -30.82
CA GLU A 436 18.84 -40.39 -31.31
C GLU A 436 17.63 -41.34 -31.33
N TYR A 437 16.77 -41.30 -30.31
CA TYR A 437 15.53 -42.07 -30.28
C TYR A 437 14.56 -41.62 -31.39
N GLN A 438 14.37 -40.31 -31.58
CA GLN A 438 13.57 -39.77 -32.68
C GLN A 438 14.13 -40.20 -34.04
N LYS A 439 15.46 -40.15 -34.20
CA LYS A 439 16.14 -40.58 -35.41
C LYS A 439 15.95 -42.08 -35.65
N PHE A 440 16.12 -42.92 -34.64
CA PHE A 440 15.88 -44.37 -34.72
C PHE A 440 14.45 -44.68 -35.16
N VAL A 441 13.45 -44.08 -34.53
CA VAL A 441 12.03 -44.25 -34.91
C VAL A 441 11.78 -43.80 -36.35
N SER A 442 12.32 -42.64 -36.74
CA SER A 442 12.20 -42.14 -38.11
C SER A 442 12.90 -43.02 -39.15
N GLN A 443 13.97 -43.73 -38.78
CA GLN A 443 14.69 -44.59 -39.71
C GLN A 443 14.06 -45.98 -39.81
N CYS A 444 13.57 -46.54 -38.70
CA CYS A 444 13.03 -47.89 -38.65
C CYS A 444 11.54 -47.99 -38.96
N LEU A 445 10.74 -46.98 -38.61
CA LEU A 445 9.26 -47.06 -38.60
C LEU A 445 8.56 -46.12 -39.60
N HIS A 446 9.29 -45.16 -40.19
CA HIS A 446 8.77 -44.27 -41.23
C HIS A 446 8.24 -44.99 -42.49
N PRO A 447 8.82 -46.11 -42.98
CA PRO A 447 8.24 -46.86 -44.10
C PRO A 447 6.84 -47.41 -43.82
N PHE A 448 6.44 -47.51 -42.55
CA PHE A 448 5.14 -48.02 -42.12
C PHE A 448 4.15 -46.92 -41.73
N SER A 449 4.44 -45.65 -42.02
CA SER A 449 3.61 -44.49 -41.64
C SER A 449 3.32 -44.40 -40.13
N ALA A 450 4.15 -45.03 -39.29
CA ALA A 450 4.01 -44.94 -37.84
C ALA A 450 4.54 -43.58 -37.35
N VAL A 451 3.74 -42.91 -36.52
CA VAL A 451 4.07 -41.61 -35.93
C VAL A 451 4.47 -41.83 -34.46
N LEU A 452 5.43 -41.03 -34.00
CA LEU A 452 5.90 -41.03 -32.63
C LEU A 452 4.73 -40.69 -31.68
N CYS A 453 4.37 -41.62 -30.78
CA CYS A 453 3.32 -41.41 -29.78
C CYS A 453 3.95 -40.89 -28.47
N GLU A 454 3.31 -39.94 -27.79
CA GLU A 454 3.76 -39.38 -26.50
C GLU A 454 3.47 -40.30 -25.28
N GLN A 455 3.39 -41.61 -25.50
CA GLN A 455 3.03 -42.61 -24.48
C GLN A 455 4.14 -43.67 -24.36
N GLY A 456 4.35 -44.20 -23.15
CA GLY A 456 5.36 -45.23 -22.87
C GLY A 456 6.79 -44.67 -22.73
N VAL A 457 7.79 -45.45 -23.13
CA VAL A 457 9.23 -45.18 -22.89
C VAL A 457 9.69 -43.81 -23.41
N TYR A 458 9.11 -43.33 -24.52
CA TYR A 458 9.43 -41.99 -25.03
C TYR A 458 8.92 -40.87 -24.12
N ARG A 459 7.78 -41.06 -23.45
CA ARG A 459 7.26 -40.10 -22.45
C ARG A 459 8.22 -39.99 -21.27
N ASP A 460 8.69 -41.12 -20.78
CA ASP A 460 9.60 -41.19 -19.64
C ASP A 460 10.94 -40.54 -19.98
N LEU A 461 11.48 -40.80 -21.19
CA LEU A 461 12.67 -40.12 -21.71
C LEU A 461 12.48 -38.60 -21.82
N VAL A 462 11.31 -38.14 -22.30
CA VAL A 462 10.98 -36.70 -22.39
C VAL A 462 10.87 -36.07 -21.00
N GLN A 463 10.26 -36.77 -20.03
CA GLN A 463 10.15 -36.30 -18.65
C GLN A 463 11.53 -36.20 -17.98
N GLU A 464 12.38 -37.23 -18.13
CA GLU A 464 13.74 -37.23 -17.59
C GLU A 464 14.61 -36.13 -18.22
N THR A 465 14.53 -35.96 -19.54
CA THR A 465 15.22 -34.86 -20.25
C THR A 465 14.79 -33.50 -19.72
N LYS A 466 13.48 -33.29 -19.51
CA LYS A 466 12.93 -32.04 -18.94
C LYS A 466 13.45 -31.79 -17.53
N HIS A 467 13.39 -32.81 -16.67
CA HIS A 467 13.88 -32.71 -15.30
C HIS A 467 15.38 -32.36 -15.24
N LEU A 468 16.21 -32.99 -16.09
CA LEU A 468 17.64 -32.67 -16.18
C LEU A 468 17.89 -31.24 -16.69
N CYS A 469 17.11 -30.75 -17.65
CA CYS A 469 17.18 -29.37 -18.13
C CYS A 469 16.81 -28.36 -17.04
N GLU A 470 15.74 -28.61 -16.26
CA GLU A 470 15.32 -27.77 -15.14
C GLU A 470 16.37 -27.75 -14.02
N TRP A 471 16.95 -28.92 -13.72
CA TRP A 471 18.02 -29.04 -12.73
C TRP A 471 19.29 -28.29 -13.16
N LEU A 472 19.69 -28.44 -14.43
CA LEU A 472 20.81 -27.69 -15.02
C LEU A 472 20.57 -26.17 -14.94
N GLN A 473 19.36 -25.72 -15.31
CA GLN A 473 19.01 -24.30 -15.27
C GLN A 473 19.05 -23.73 -13.84
N THR A 474 18.61 -24.51 -12.85
CA THR A 474 18.69 -24.12 -11.44
C THR A 474 20.15 -23.95 -11.00
N LYS A 475 21.04 -24.89 -11.37
CA LYS A 475 22.47 -24.80 -11.03
C LYS A 475 23.20 -23.66 -11.75
N ILE A 476 22.84 -23.40 -13.02
CA ILE A 476 23.38 -22.26 -13.77
C ILE A 476 22.94 -20.95 -13.16
N THR A 477 21.66 -20.79 -12.82
CA THR A 477 21.17 -19.55 -12.22
C THR A 477 21.77 -19.30 -10.84
N GLU A 478 22.01 -20.35 -10.04
CA GLU A 478 22.75 -20.28 -8.79
C GLU A 478 24.18 -19.76 -9.02
N ARG A 479 24.94 -20.38 -9.94
CA ARG A 479 26.31 -19.93 -10.26
C ARG A 479 26.33 -18.53 -10.87
N GLN A 480 25.38 -18.20 -11.74
CA GLN A 480 25.28 -16.89 -12.38
C GLN A 480 25.03 -15.78 -11.36
N LYS A 481 24.28 -16.04 -10.28
CA LYS A 481 24.12 -15.09 -9.17
C LYS A 481 25.44 -14.81 -8.46
N HIS A 482 26.27 -15.83 -8.23
CA HIS A 482 27.61 -15.66 -7.63
C HIS A 482 28.58 -14.89 -8.52
N LEU A 483 28.40 -14.97 -9.85
CA LEU A 483 29.22 -14.28 -10.85
C LEU A 483 28.70 -12.88 -11.22
N GLN A 484 27.70 -12.33 -10.53
CA GLN A 484 27.28 -10.96 -10.80
C GLN A 484 28.20 -9.96 -10.08
N THR A 485 28.80 -9.05 -10.84
CA THR A 485 29.72 -8.02 -10.33
C THR A 485 29.03 -6.93 -9.50
N GLY A 486 27.71 -6.98 -9.33
CA GLY A 486 26.92 -6.01 -8.54
C GLY A 486 26.94 -4.56 -9.09
N LEU A 487 27.63 -4.32 -10.21
CA LEU A 487 27.75 -3.02 -10.84
C LEU A 487 26.45 -2.66 -11.55
N SER A 488 25.75 -1.64 -11.05
CA SER A 488 24.61 -1.09 -11.77
C SER A 488 25.08 -0.46 -13.10
N PRO A 489 24.28 -0.53 -14.18
CA PRO A 489 24.66 -0.01 -15.50
C PRO A 489 24.96 1.50 -15.49
N ASP A 490 24.41 2.22 -14.52
CA ASP A 490 24.66 3.65 -14.30
C ASP A 490 26.05 3.95 -13.70
N ILE A 491 26.60 3.01 -12.93
CA ILE A 491 27.93 3.11 -12.31
C ILE A 491 28.97 2.66 -13.32
N SER A 492 28.74 1.53 -14.00
CA SER A 492 29.67 1.00 -15.00
C SER A 492 29.98 2.04 -16.08
N ALA A 493 28.96 2.74 -16.59
CA ALA A 493 29.13 3.79 -17.61
C ALA A 493 29.92 5.04 -17.16
N ARG A 494 30.18 5.21 -15.85
CA ARG A 494 30.92 6.35 -15.30
C ARG A 494 32.33 5.99 -14.86
N VAL A 495 32.68 4.71 -14.89
CA VAL A 495 34.04 4.28 -14.55
C VAL A 495 34.96 4.71 -15.70
N LYS A 496 35.83 5.68 -15.42
CA LYS A 496 36.93 6.07 -16.29
C LYS A 496 38.24 5.82 -15.56
N VAL A 497 39.25 5.44 -16.31
CA VAL A 497 40.58 5.10 -15.78
C VAL A 497 41.63 6.01 -16.41
N SER A 498 42.74 6.25 -15.71
CA SER A 498 43.83 7.04 -16.24
C SER A 498 44.44 6.38 -17.50
N GLY A 499 44.95 7.17 -18.44
CA GLY A 499 45.50 6.62 -19.69
C GLY A 499 46.69 5.66 -19.50
N ARG A 500 47.39 5.71 -18.36
CA ARG A 500 48.46 4.76 -18.02
C ARG A 500 47.89 3.42 -17.55
N GLU A 501 46.92 3.47 -16.65
CA GLU A 501 46.27 2.27 -16.10
C GLU A 501 45.42 1.56 -17.15
N LEU A 502 44.75 2.31 -18.05
CA LEU A 502 43.97 1.72 -19.14
C LEU A 502 44.84 0.83 -20.06
N LYS A 503 46.06 1.27 -20.38
CA LYS A 503 47.01 0.47 -21.18
C LYS A 503 47.42 -0.81 -20.46
N VAL A 504 47.66 -0.73 -19.15
CA VAL A 504 48.03 -1.89 -18.32
C VAL A 504 46.87 -2.88 -18.24
N ILE A 505 45.64 -2.40 -17.99
CA ILE A 505 44.44 -3.23 -17.92
C ILE A 505 44.19 -3.92 -19.26
N LEU A 506 44.30 -3.21 -20.38
CA LEU A 506 44.06 -3.79 -21.70
C LEU A 506 45.07 -4.88 -22.05
N LEU A 507 46.37 -4.63 -21.76
CA LEU A 507 47.42 -5.62 -21.97
C LEU A 507 47.26 -6.86 -21.08
N GLN A 508 46.97 -6.66 -19.79
CA GLN A 508 46.77 -7.77 -18.84
C GLN A 508 45.51 -8.57 -19.18
N THR A 509 44.44 -7.89 -19.58
CA THR A 509 43.21 -8.54 -20.03
C THR A 509 43.46 -9.40 -21.27
N ALA A 510 44.19 -8.87 -22.26
CA ALA A 510 44.54 -9.65 -23.46
C ALA A 510 45.33 -10.92 -23.11
N ASN A 511 46.29 -10.83 -22.18
CA ASN A 511 47.05 -11.99 -21.71
C ASN A 511 46.17 -13.02 -20.98
N MET A 512 45.23 -12.56 -20.14
CA MET A 512 44.27 -13.44 -19.45
C MET A 512 43.38 -14.17 -20.46
N LEU A 513 42.90 -13.47 -21.50
CA LEU A 513 42.07 -14.06 -22.54
C LEU A 513 42.82 -15.09 -23.36
N GLN A 514 44.06 -14.79 -23.75
CA GLN A 514 44.91 -15.69 -24.52
C GLN A 514 45.16 -17.02 -23.80
N GLU A 515 45.29 -17.03 -22.48
CA GLU A 515 45.47 -18.26 -21.71
C GLU A 515 44.14 -19.00 -21.46
N PHE A 516 43.07 -18.27 -21.19
CA PHE A 516 41.79 -18.83 -20.73
C PHE A 516 40.91 -19.36 -21.86
N TYR A 517 40.75 -18.60 -22.96
CA TYR A 517 39.77 -18.90 -24.01
C TYR A 517 40.08 -20.20 -24.78
N PRO A 518 41.31 -20.44 -25.26
CA PRO A 518 41.65 -21.68 -25.95
C PRO A 518 41.44 -22.92 -25.07
N ARG A 519 41.80 -22.82 -23.78
CA ARG A 519 41.73 -23.93 -22.83
C ARG A 519 40.32 -24.22 -22.34
N ARG A 520 39.47 -23.22 -22.15
CA ARG A 520 38.20 -23.39 -21.42
C ARG A 520 36.92 -23.11 -22.21
N VAL A 521 36.98 -22.21 -23.19
CA VAL A 521 35.78 -21.74 -23.91
C VAL A 521 35.73 -22.33 -25.32
N LEU A 522 36.80 -22.18 -26.10
CA LEU A 522 36.83 -22.57 -27.51
C LEU A 522 36.67 -24.08 -27.74
N HIS A 523 37.15 -24.93 -26.83
CA HIS A 523 37.00 -26.38 -26.97
C HIS A 523 35.56 -26.88 -26.74
N ARG A 524 34.71 -26.10 -26.05
CA ARG A 524 33.31 -26.46 -25.74
C ARG A 524 32.32 -25.95 -26.79
N LEU A 525 32.77 -25.04 -27.65
CA LEU A 525 31.91 -24.44 -28.67
C LEU A 525 31.73 -25.42 -29.86
N PRO A 526 30.51 -25.50 -30.43
CA PRO A 526 30.25 -26.29 -31.66
C PRO A 526 30.93 -25.79 -32.92
N GLN A 527 31.26 -24.50 -32.95
CA GLN A 527 31.66 -23.76 -34.14
C GLN A 527 33.18 -23.87 -34.30
N SER A 528 33.66 -23.79 -35.54
CA SER A 528 35.10 -23.65 -35.78
C SER A 528 35.62 -22.36 -35.14
N GLN A 529 36.90 -22.35 -34.75
CA GLN A 529 37.54 -21.16 -34.18
C GLN A 529 37.40 -19.94 -35.10
N ASP A 530 37.49 -20.15 -36.42
CA ASP A 530 37.30 -19.09 -37.41
C ASP A 530 35.89 -18.49 -37.38
N SER A 531 34.85 -19.34 -37.24
CA SER A 531 33.47 -18.89 -37.13
C SER A 531 33.19 -18.10 -35.84
N PHE A 532 33.94 -18.38 -34.76
CA PHE A 532 33.86 -17.59 -33.53
C PHE A 532 34.42 -16.17 -33.72
N TRP A 533 35.59 -16.04 -34.37
CA TRP A 533 36.21 -14.74 -34.65
C TRP A 533 35.35 -13.91 -35.63
N GLU A 534 34.80 -14.54 -36.67
CA GLU A 534 33.85 -13.90 -37.60
C GLU A 534 32.60 -13.37 -36.91
N GLY A 535 32.02 -14.15 -35.97
CA GLY A 535 30.84 -13.76 -35.20
C GLY A 535 31.08 -12.56 -34.26
N ARG A 536 32.33 -12.28 -33.91
CA ARG A 536 32.75 -11.13 -33.09
C ARG A 536 33.31 -9.97 -33.92
N HIS A 537 33.35 -10.11 -35.25
CA HIS A 537 33.95 -9.15 -36.18
C HIS A 537 35.43 -8.83 -35.87
N LEU A 538 36.21 -9.86 -35.53
CA LEU A 538 37.64 -9.75 -35.20
C LEU A 538 38.48 -10.63 -36.13
N GLU A 539 39.76 -10.27 -36.29
CA GLU A 539 40.72 -11.12 -36.99
C GLU A 539 41.10 -12.35 -36.12
N PRO A 540 41.51 -13.48 -36.74
CA PRO A 540 41.98 -14.64 -35.98
C PRO A 540 43.14 -14.25 -35.05
N ASP A 541 43.07 -14.69 -33.79
CA ASP A 541 44.04 -14.40 -32.72
C ASP A 541 44.15 -12.91 -32.28
N ASP A 542 43.18 -12.06 -32.60
CA ASP A 542 43.13 -10.68 -32.07
C ASP A 542 42.62 -10.62 -30.62
N TRP A 543 43.47 -11.03 -29.68
CA TRP A 543 43.18 -11.04 -28.23
C TRP A 543 43.05 -9.63 -27.65
N GLN A 544 43.68 -8.61 -28.26
CA GLN A 544 43.56 -7.21 -27.81
C GLN A 544 42.23 -6.61 -28.23
N GLY A 545 41.78 -6.90 -29.46
CA GLY A 545 40.43 -6.57 -29.92
C GLY A 545 39.36 -7.20 -29.02
N LEU A 546 39.51 -8.48 -28.70
CA LEU A 546 38.60 -9.18 -27.78
C LEU A 546 38.61 -8.59 -26.35
N ALA A 547 39.79 -8.21 -25.83
CA ALA A 547 39.92 -7.54 -24.55
C ALA A 547 39.15 -6.21 -24.52
N SER A 548 39.27 -5.42 -25.59
CA SER A 548 38.58 -4.13 -25.70
C SER A 548 37.06 -4.28 -25.77
N GLN A 549 36.56 -5.30 -26.49
CA GLN A 549 35.12 -5.60 -26.57
C GLN A 549 34.56 -6.02 -25.21
N LEU A 550 35.25 -6.92 -24.49
CA LEU A 550 34.80 -7.39 -23.18
C LEU A 550 34.84 -6.28 -22.12
N LEU A 551 35.88 -5.44 -22.12
CA LEU A 551 35.94 -4.26 -21.24
C LEU A 551 34.80 -3.28 -21.55
N ALA A 552 34.45 -3.08 -22.82
CA ALA A 552 33.32 -2.25 -23.22
C ALA A 552 31.96 -2.86 -22.84
N GLU A 553 31.82 -4.19 -22.85
CA GLU A 553 30.61 -4.87 -22.36
C GLU A 553 30.45 -4.71 -20.84
N VAL A 554 31.54 -4.79 -20.07
CA VAL A 554 31.50 -4.71 -18.59
C VAL A 554 31.34 -3.27 -18.08
N PHE A 555 32.10 -2.31 -18.65
CA PHE A 555 32.19 -0.93 -18.15
C PHE A 555 31.68 0.13 -19.14
N SER A 556 31.05 -0.25 -20.26
CA SER A 556 30.67 0.62 -21.38
C SER A 556 31.85 1.10 -22.24
N THR A 557 31.53 1.62 -23.43
CA THR A 557 32.52 2.17 -24.37
C THR A 557 33.26 3.40 -23.83
N ALA A 558 32.71 4.09 -22.83
CA ALA A 558 33.35 5.23 -22.19
C ALA A 558 34.62 4.84 -21.40
N PHE A 559 34.71 3.59 -20.93
CA PHE A 559 35.89 3.08 -20.22
C PHE A 559 37.15 3.10 -21.09
N LEU A 560 36.99 2.92 -22.41
CA LEU A 560 38.11 2.94 -23.37
C LEU A 560 38.61 4.37 -23.68
N THR A 561 37.88 5.41 -23.24
CA THR A 561 38.36 6.80 -23.34
C THR A 561 39.15 7.15 -22.08
N PRO A 562 40.45 7.48 -22.20
CA PRO A 562 41.28 7.79 -21.04
C PRO A 562 40.78 9.06 -20.34
N LEU A 563 40.89 9.10 -19.01
CA LEU A 563 40.59 10.29 -18.23
C LEU A 563 41.60 11.41 -18.55
N GLU A 564 41.13 12.53 -19.11
CA GLU A 564 41.94 13.71 -19.40
C GLU A 564 42.00 14.66 -18.20
N ALA A 565 43.07 15.45 -18.07
CA ALA A 565 43.25 16.38 -16.94
C ALA A 565 42.19 17.52 -16.88
N THR A 566 41.47 17.74 -17.98
CA THR A 566 40.33 18.66 -18.12
C THR A 566 39.04 18.12 -17.48
N ASP A 567 38.89 16.80 -17.35
CA ASP A 567 37.72 16.17 -16.72
C ASP A 567 37.73 16.31 -15.18
N THR A 568 38.91 16.52 -14.58
CA THR A 568 39.08 16.68 -13.12
C THR A 568 39.09 18.14 -12.67
N CYS A 569 39.29 19.09 -13.58
CA CYS A 569 39.55 20.50 -13.28
C CYS A 569 38.72 21.41 -14.18
N PHE A 570 37.68 22.05 -13.66
CA PHE A 570 36.96 23.11 -14.38
C PHE A 570 37.64 24.45 -14.13
N ARG A 571 38.22 25.06 -15.17
CA ARG A 571 38.69 26.45 -15.11
C ARG A 571 37.50 27.38 -15.38
N LEU A 572 36.96 27.97 -14.32
CA LEU A 572 35.92 29.01 -14.41
C LEU A 572 36.54 30.28 -14.99
N GLU A 573 36.31 30.53 -16.28
CA GLU A 573 36.55 31.84 -16.88
C GLU A 573 35.24 32.61 -16.91
N VAL A 574 35.15 33.67 -16.11
CA VAL A 574 34.02 34.60 -16.10
C VAL A 574 34.05 35.37 -17.42
N GLN A 575 33.26 34.93 -18.39
CA GLN A 575 33.36 35.51 -19.73
C GLN A 575 32.84 36.94 -19.80
N HIS A 576 31.86 37.38 -18.99
CA HIS A 576 31.36 38.75 -19.08
C HIS A 576 30.86 39.32 -17.73
N LEU A 577 31.66 40.21 -17.12
CA LEU A 577 31.15 41.20 -16.16
C LEU A 577 30.37 42.26 -16.95
N ASN A 578 29.07 42.05 -17.15
CA ASN A 578 28.19 43.06 -17.76
C ASN A 578 27.89 44.18 -16.75
N LEU A 579 28.79 45.17 -16.69
CA LEU A 579 28.70 46.35 -15.81
C LEU A 579 27.37 47.11 -15.93
N SER A 580 26.74 47.12 -17.11
CA SER A 580 25.42 47.73 -17.32
C SER A 580 24.32 47.08 -16.47
N ARG A 581 24.34 45.74 -16.35
CA ARG A 581 23.34 44.98 -15.58
C ARG A 581 23.51 45.17 -14.07
N TYR A 582 24.75 45.28 -13.61
CA TYR A 582 25.09 45.58 -12.21
C TYR A 582 24.68 47.00 -11.80
N ILE A 583 24.80 47.96 -12.72
CA ILE A 583 24.34 49.33 -12.51
C ILE A 583 22.80 49.39 -12.42
N ASP A 584 22.08 48.63 -13.24
CA ASP A 584 20.62 48.56 -13.14
C ASP A 584 20.15 47.85 -11.86
N MET A 585 20.88 46.83 -11.40
CA MET A 585 20.65 46.17 -10.10
C MET A 585 20.87 47.11 -8.90
N LEU A 586 21.90 47.96 -8.98
CA LEU A 586 22.17 48.99 -7.97
C LEU A 586 21.12 50.11 -8.00
N LYS A 587 20.57 50.44 -9.17
CA LYS A 587 19.48 51.41 -9.32
C LYS A 587 18.14 50.88 -8.82
N SER A 588 17.86 49.58 -9.03
CA SER A 588 16.62 48.94 -8.59
C SER A 588 16.63 48.50 -7.12
N ALA A 589 17.80 48.50 -6.46
CA ALA A 589 18.02 48.00 -5.10
C ALA A 589 17.60 46.54 -4.86
N GLU A 590 17.34 45.77 -5.93
CA GLU A 590 17.08 44.34 -5.87
C GLU A 590 18.35 43.56 -6.18
N PHE A 591 19.10 43.18 -5.15
CA PHE A 591 20.27 42.31 -5.29
C PHE A 591 19.82 40.91 -5.70
N ARG A 592 20.17 40.48 -6.92
CA ARG A 592 19.90 39.13 -7.43
C ARG A 592 21.21 38.49 -7.88
N ASP A 593 21.37 37.20 -7.58
CA ASP A 593 22.48 36.40 -8.10
C ASP A 593 22.20 36.09 -9.59
N ASP A 594 23.14 36.42 -10.46
CA ASP A 594 22.99 36.27 -11.93
C ASP A 594 22.95 34.79 -12.38
N LEU A 595 23.12 33.84 -11.45
CA LEU A 595 22.97 32.40 -11.66
C LEU A 595 21.50 31.89 -11.53
N ASP A 596 20.55 32.69 -11.03
CA ASP A 596 19.18 32.28 -10.73
C ASP A 596 18.13 32.74 -11.78
N VAL A 597 18.32 32.37 -13.06
CA VAL A 597 17.39 32.73 -14.16
C VAL A 597 16.17 31.79 -14.24
N VAL A 598 15.57 31.40 -13.11
CA VAL A 598 14.25 30.75 -13.10
C VAL A 598 13.41 31.33 -11.96
N SER A 599 12.74 32.45 -12.22
CA SER A 599 11.77 33.01 -11.27
C SER A 599 10.45 32.25 -11.33
N THR A 600 9.98 31.79 -10.17
CA THR A 600 8.67 31.17 -9.99
C THR A 600 7.60 32.23 -9.82
N ILE A 601 6.64 32.29 -10.75
CA ILE A 601 5.41 33.08 -10.60
C ILE A 601 4.58 32.47 -9.45
N HIS A 602 4.42 33.22 -8.37
CA HIS A 602 3.55 32.87 -7.26
C HIS A 602 2.10 33.19 -7.60
N THR A 603 1.24 32.18 -7.63
CA THR A 603 -0.22 32.36 -7.50
C THR A 603 -0.60 32.15 -6.03
N PRO A 604 -1.54 32.94 -5.47
CA PRO A 604 -1.93 32.83 -4.07
C PRO A 604 -2.54 31.45 -3.79
N LYS A 605 -2.14 30.87 -2.66
CA LYS A 605 -2.63 29.58 -2.17
C LYS A 605 -4.02 29.78 -1.57
N GLY A 606 -5.05 29.32 -2.24
CA GLY A 606 -6.32 28.98 -1.60
C GLY A 606 -6.17 27.64 -0.87
N ASP A 607 -6.49 27.62 0.42
CA ASP A 607 -6.76 26.38 1.15
C ASP A 607 -8.10 25.86 0.62
N ILE A 608 -8.06 24.82 -0.20
CA ILE A 608 -9.24 24.08 -0.61
C ILE A 608 -9.09 22.72 0.04
N ASP A 609 -9.65 22.59 1.24
CA ASP A 609 -9.82 21.30 1.92
C ASP A 609 -11.09 20.68 1.34
N VAL A 610 -10.95 19.98 0.20
CA VAL A 610 -12.02 19.11 -0.32
C VAL A 610 -11.64 17.69 0.06
N ASP A 611 -12.32 17.13 1.05
CA ASP A 611 -12.42 15.67 1.20
C ASP A 611 -13.26 15.16 0.02
N THR A 612 -12.64 15.01 -1.15
CA THR A 612 -13.27 14.31 -2.28
C THR A 612 -13.19 12.80 -2.04
N PRO A 613 -14.24 12.03 -2.34
CA PRO A 613 -14.20 10.58 -2.27
C PRO A 613 -13.04 10.04 -3.11
N PHE A 614 -12.28 9.10 -2.54
CA PHE A 614 -11.07 8.56 -3.14
C PHE A 614 -11.41 7.63 -4.31
N LEU A 615 -11.44 8.18 -5.52
CA LEU A 615 -11.37 7.40 -6.74
C LEU A 615 -9.90 7.26 -7.12
N GLU A 616 -9.36 6.04 -7.11
CA GLU A 616 -7.96 5.83 -7.45
C GLU A 616 -7.75 6.16 -8.94
N ILE A 617 -7.16 7.33 -9.22
CA ILE A 617 -6.86 7.85 -10.58
C ILE A 617 -6.06 6.82 -11.42
N ARG A 618 -5.43 5.84 -10.77
CA ARG A 618 -4.69 4.74 -11.41
C ARG A 618 -5.56 3.78 -12.21
N ILE A 619 -6.85 3.68 -11.89
CA ILE A 619 -7.80 2.83 -12.60
C ILE A 619 -8.10 3.37 -14.01
N PHE A 620 -8.06 4.69 -14.16
CA PHE A 620 -8.20 5.36 -15.46
C PHE A 620 -6.86 5.62 -16.13
N ASN A 621 -5.77 5.03 -15.62
CA ASN A 621 -4.46 5.20 -16.20
C ASN A 621 -4.32 4.26 -17.41
N PRO A 622 -4.16 4.78 -18.63
CA PRO A 622 -4.19 3.97 -19.85
C PRO A 622 -3.01 3.01 -20.04
N ILE A 623 -2.12 2.93 -19.05
CA ILE A 623 -0.82 2.28 -19.13
C ILE A 623 -0.83 0.89 -18.46
N HIS A 624 -1.84 0.56 -17.63
CA HIS A 624 -1.77 -0.63 -16.77
C HIS A 624 -2.18 -1.94 -17.48
N ASP A 625 -3.19 -1.91 -18.36
CA ASP A 625 -3.74 -3.15 -18.95
C ASP A 625 -2.82 -3.83 -19.98
N LYS A 626 -1.86 -3.11 -20.57
CA LYS A 626 -0.91 -3.71 -21.53
C LYS A 626 0.28 -4.41 -20.87
N VAL A 627 0.55 -4.15 -19.59
CA VAL A 627 1.74 -4.71 -18.89
C VAL A 627 1.46 -6.10 -18.31
N ALA A 628 0.18 -6.49 -18.14
CA ALA A 628 -0.18 -7.83 -17.65
C ALA A 628 -0.04 -8.94 -18.71
N ALA A 629 -0.05 -8.61 -20.01
CA ALA A 629 -0.03 -9.60 -21.10
C ALA A 629 1.37 -9.97 -21.62
N THR A 630 2.42 -9.28 -21.17
CA THR A 630 3.82 -9.61 -21.50
C THR A 630 4.65 -9.60 -20.23
N GLY A 631 5.16 -10.78 -19.87
CA GLY A 631 5.79 -11.04 -18.58
C GLY A 631 6.90 -10.07 -18.15
N LEU A 632 6.98 -9.92 -16.83
CA LEU A 632 8.09 -9.47 -15.99
C LEU A 632 8.87 -8.19 -16.40
N PHE A 633 9.00 -7.31 -15.40
CA PHE A 633 9.83 -6.10 -15.30
C PHE A 633 9.22 -4.80 -15.86
N THR A 634 8.50 -4.08 -15.00
CA THR A 634 8.68 -2.62 -14.94
C THR A 634 9.03 -2.19 -13.52
N LEU A 635 10.26 -1.70 -13.39
CA LEU A 635 10.80 -1.08 -12.19
C LEU A 635 9.96 0.14 -11.81
N ARG A 636 9.54 0.15 -10.53
CA ARG A 636 9.10 1.33 -9.79
C ARG A 636 9.94 2.54 -10.18
N SER A 637 9.33 3.49 -10.88
CA SER A 637 9.91 4.81 -11.14
C SER A 637 10.08 5.54 -9.80
N ARG A 638 11.25 5.40 -9.20
CA ARG A 638 11.75 6.36 -8.21
C ARG A 638 11.93 7.68 -8.98
N GLN A 639 11.06 8.65 -8.69
CA GLN A 639 11.30 10.06 -9.02
C GLN A 639 12.56 10.53 -8.28
N GLY A 640 13.72 10.24 -8.88
CA GLY A 640 14.97 10.92 -8.59
C GLY A 640 15.03 12.22 -9.39
N TRP A 641 15.67 13.23 -8.80
CA TRP A 641 15.98 14.50 -9.45
C TRP A 641 16.44 14.31 -10.90
N LYS A 642 15.73 14.98 -11.82
CA LYS A 642 16.08 15.05 -13.23
C LYS A 642 17.48 15.65 -13.36
N LYS A 643 18.45 14.86 -13.83
CA LYS A 643 19.80 15.33 -14.16
C LYS A 643 19.81 15.72 -15.65
N PRO A 644 20.28 16.93 -16.01
CA PRO A 644 20.17 17.47 -17.38
C PRO A 644 21.13 16.85 -18.41
N TRP A 645 21.98 15.89 -18.02
CA TRP A 645 23.06 15.35 -18.87
C TRP A 645 22.87 13.89 -19.31
N LYS A 646 21.77 13.22 -18.93
CA LYS A 646 21.46 11.89 -19.47
C LYS A 646 20.80 12.05 -20.83
N ARG A 647 21.33 11.34 -21.85
CA ARG A 647 20.65 11.13 -23.14
C ARG A 647 19.26 10.61 -22.81
N THR A 648 18.22 11.37 -23.17
CA THR A 648 16.85 10.97 -22.93
C THR A 648 16.58 9.78 -23.84
N THR A 649 16.74 8.56 -23.33
CA THR A 649 16.01 7.42 -23.89
C THR A 649 14.56 7.82 -23.75
N ILE A 650 13.94 8.13 -24.90
CA ILE A 650 12.53 8.44 -25.00
C ILE A 650 11.83 7.25 -24.37
N GLY A 651 11.34 7.45 -23.15
CA GLY A 651 10.51 6.45 -22.52
C GLY A 651 9.32 6.23 -23.45
N VAL A 652 8.87 4.99 -23.52
CA VAL A 652 7.62 4.54 -24.18
C VAL A 652 6.43 5.50 -23.98
N VAL A 653 6.50 6.36 -22.95
CA VAL A 653 5.62 7.48 -22.60
C VAL A 653 5.27 8.47 -23.75
N ASP A 654 6.17 8.80 -24.67
CA ASP A 654 5.82 9.78 -25.74
C ASP A 654 5.03 9.17 -26.90
N LEU A 655 5.17 7.86 -27.14
CA LEU A 655 4.35 7.11 -28.10
C LEU A 655 2.95 6.76 -27.54
N GLN A 656 2.77 6.81 -26.22
CA GLN A 656 1.49 6.51 -25.56
C GLN A 656 0.39 7.54 -25.84
N LYS A 657 0.75 8.79 -26.17
CA LYS A 657 -0.24 9.82 -26.57
C LYS A 657 -0.85 9.58 -27.96
N LEU A 658 -0.28 8.65 -28.72
CA LEU A 658 -0.76 8.20 -30.02
C LEU A 658 -1.60 6.91 -29.93
N GLU A 659 -1.71 6.28 -28.76
CA GLU A 659 -2.45 5.02 -28.61
C GLU A 659 -3.96 5.26 -28.47
N ILE A 660 -4.72 4.72 -29.43
CA ILE A 660 -6.17 4.67 -29.44
C ILE A 660 -6.59 3.20 -29.73
N PRO A 661 -7.63 2.61 -29.10
CA PRO A 661 -8.63 3.19 -28.19
C PRO A 661 -8.11 3.57 -26.81
N LEU A 662 -8.78 4.55 -26.19
CA LEU A 662 -8.70 4.76 -24.75
C LEU A 662 -9.03 3.42 -24.08
N PRO A 663 -8.16 2.87 -23.21
CA PRO A 663 -8.50 1.68 -22.45
C PRO A 663 -9.63 2.05 -21.49
N ILE A 664 -10.84 1.61 -21.86
CA ILE A 664 -11.98 1.61 -20.97
C ILE A 664 -11.78 0.40 -20.06
N ALA A 665 -11.71 0.62 -18.74
CA ALA A 665 -11.60 -0.46 -17.78
C ALA A 665 -12.71 -1.49 -18.02
N HIS A 666 -12.41 -2.77 -17.80
CA HIS A 666 -13.37 -3.84 -18.05
C HIS A 666 -14.71 -3.56 -17.33
N PRO A 667 -15.89 -3.79 -17.94
CA PRO A 667 -17.18 -3.42 -17.36
C PRO A 667 -17.40 -3.93 -15.94
N ALA A 668 -16.93 -5.14 -15.61
CA ALA A 668 -16.99 -5.68 -14.24
C ALA A 668 -16.18 -4.86 -13.22
N ILE A 669 -15.02 -4.31 -13.60
CA ILE A 669 -14.25 -3.40 -12.74
C ILE A 669 -15.03 -2.09 -12.54
N ILE A 670 -15.62 -1.55 -13.61
CA ILE A 670 -16.44 -0.35 -13.55
C ILE A 670 -17.66 -0.56 -12.63
N SER A 671 -18.32 -1.71 -12.71
CA SER A 671 -19.46 -2.06 -11.85
C SER A 671 -19.10 -2.12 -10.37
N VAL A 672 -17.98 -2.75 -10.00
CA VAL A 672 -17.52 -2.81 -8.61
C VAL A 672 -17.17 -1.41 -8.09
N LEU A 673 -16.62 -0.54 -8.95
CA LEU A 673 -16.31 0.85 -8.58
C LEU A 673 -17.55 1.71 -8.41
N ILE A 674 -18.58 1.52 -9.24
CA ILE A 674 -19.87 2.19 -9.06
C ILE A 674 -20.51 1.72 -7.76
N TYR A 675 -20.50 0.42 -7.50
CA TYR A 675 -21.01 -0.15 -6.24
C TYR A 675 -20.26 0.40 -5.01
N ASN A 676 -18.94 0.44 -5.04
CA ASN A 676 -18.12 0.95 -3.94
C ASN A 676 -18.29 2.45 -3.72
N ARG A 677 -18.54 3.21 -4.79
CA ARG A 677 -18.88 4.64 -4.72
C ARG A 677 -20.24 4.88 -4.07
N GLU A 678 -21.20 3.99 -4.30
CA GLU A 678 -22.56 4.11 -3.74
C GLU A 678 -22.63 3.58 -2.30
N ASN A 679 -21.68 2.72 -1.89
CA ASN A 679 -21.66 2.05 -0.59
C ASN A 679 -20.35 2.29 0.19
N ASP A 680 -20.11 3.54 0.60
CA ASP A 680 -18.90 3.98 1.33
C ASP A 680 -18.67 3.28 2.69
N GLN A 681 -19.68 2.60 3.25
CA GLN A 681 -19.60 1.94 4.56
C GLN A 681 -19.07 0.50 4.49
N ASP A 682 -19.31 -0.21 3.38
CA ASP A 682 -18.87 -1.58 3.13
C ASP A 682 -18.36 -1.72 1.67
N PRO A 683 -17.22 -1.10 1.33
CA PRO A 683 -16.65 -1.23 0.00
C PRO A 683 -16.13 -2.66 -0.22
N ILE A 684 -16.34 -3.20 -1.42
CA ILE A 684 -15.71 -4.44 -1.86
C ILE A 684 -14.22 -4.18 -1.97
N ASP A 685 -13.41 -4.91 -1.19
CA ASP A 685 -11.97 -4.82 -1.25
C ASP A 685 -11.46 -5.39 -2.59
N MET A 686 -10.88 -4.51 -3.41
CA MET A 686 -10.32 -4.87 -4.72
C MET A 686 -9.05 -5.73 -4.59
N ASP A 687 -8.42 -5.72 -3.42
CA ASP A 687 -7.25 -6.55 -3.10
C ASP A 687 -7.66 -7.94 -2.56
N ASP A 688 -8.95 -8.18 -2.30
CA ASP A 688 -9.43 -9.50 -1.87
C ASP A 688 -9.28 -10.54 -2.98
N VAL A 689 -8.78 -11.72 -2.60
CA VAL A 689 -8.45 -12.83 -3.51
C VAL A 689 -9.70 -13.31 -4.25
N THR A 690 -10.86 -13.26 -3.61
CA THR A 690 -12.14 -13.67 -4.21
C THR A 690 -12.61 -12.66 -5.24
N CYS A 691 -12.53 -11.36 -4.93
CA CYS A 691 -12.84 -10.28 -5.87
C CYS A 691 -11.92 -10.35 -7.10
N GLN A 692 -10.62 -10.52 -6.89
CA GLN A 692 -9.66 -10.66 -7.98
C GLN A 692 -9.93 -11.90 -8.85
N ARG A 693 -10.29 -13.04 -8.25
CA ARG A 693 -10.68 -14.25 -8.99
C ARG A 693 -11.91 -14.00 -9.88
N VAL A 694 -12.93 -13.33 -9.35
CA VAL A 694 -14.16 -13.01 -10.10
C VAL A 694 -13.85 -12.02 -11.23
N LEU A 695 -13.08 -10.96 -10.96
CA LEU A 695 -12.67 -9.98 -11.96
C LEU A 695 -11.81 -10.61 -13.08
N GLN A 696 -10.88 -11.49 -12.74
CA GLN A 696 -10.04 -12.23 -13.70
C GLN A 696 -10.85 -13.24 -14.53
N ALA A 697 -11.80 -13.93 -13.91
CA ALA A 697 -12.72 -14.83 -14.60
C ALA A 697 -13.63 -14.08 -15.57
N CYS A 698 -14.15 -12.91 -15.19
CA CYS A 698 -14.92 -12.03 -16.07
C CYS A 698 -14.09 -11.49 -17.25
N GLN A 699 -12.77 -11.38 -17.11
CA GLN A 699 -11.86 -10.95 -18.18
C GLN A 699 -11.39 -12.11 -19.10
N GLY A 700 -11.84 -13.34 -18.85
CA GLY A 700 -11.57 -14.49 -19.72
C GLY A 700 -10.14 -15.07 -19.63
N GLN A 701 -9.39 -14.78 -18.56
CA GLN A 701 -8.07 -15.38 -18.34
C GLN A 701 -8.18 -16.71 -17.59
N THR A 702 -7.67 -17.80 -18.17
CA THR A 702 -7.55 -19.11 -17.50
C THR A 702 -6.43 -19.07 -16.48
N TYR A 703 -6.76 -19.38 -15.23
CA TYR A 703 -5.83 -19.37 -14.10
C TYR A 703 -4.84 -20.54 -14.16
N THR A 704 -3.54 -20.25 -14.02
CA THR A 704 -2.51 -21.22 -13.62
C THR A 704 -2.10 -20.93 -12.18
N GLU A 705 -2.36 -21.89 -11.30
CA GLU A 705 -1.98 -21.84 -9.89
C GLU A 705 -0.48 -21.62 -9.70
N THR A 706 -0.13 -20.50 -9.08
CA THR A 706 1.20 -20.32 -8.50
C THR A 706 1.06 -20.53 -7.00
N GLN A 707 1.54 -21.67 -6.50
CA GLN A 707 1.56 -21.99 -5.07
C GLN A 707 2.49 -21.01 -4.33
N GLY A 708 1.89 -20.17 -3.50
CA GLY A 708 2.56 -19.44 -2.41
C GLY A 708 1.94 -19.92 -1.11
N ALA A 709 2.76 -20.56 -0.28
CA ALA A 709 2.42 -21.03 1.05
C ALA A 709 1.89 -19.88 1.91
N ASP A 710 0.74 -20.08 2.54
CA ASP A 710 0.58 -19.89 3.98
C ASP A 710 -0.66 -20.66 4.44
N THR A 711 -0.42 -21.48 5.45
CA THR A 711 -1.38 -22.29 6.19
C THR A 711 -2.35 -21.38 6.95
N ASP A 712 -3.65 -21.57 6.73
CA ASP A 712 -4.60 -21.44 7.84
C ASP A 712 -5.84 -22.31 7.60
N THR A 713 -5.94 -23.31 8.46
CA THR A 713 -7.05 -24.24 8.65
C THR A 713 -8.33 -23.50 9.00
N THR A 714 -9.36 -23.64 8.17
CA THR A 714 -10.75 -23.47 8.61
C THR A 714 -11.57 -24.67 8.16
N ASN A 715 -12.15 -25.33 9.16
CA ASN A 715 -13.01 -26.50 9.03
C ASN A 715 -14.29 -26.16 8.27
N GLY A 716 -14.56 -26.93 7.22
CA GLY A 716 -15.86 -26.99 6.56
C GLY A 716 -16.17 -28.46 6.28
N ASP A 717 -17.03 -29.03 7.13
CA ASP A 717 -17.63 -30.34 6.92
C ASP A 717 -18.28 -30.43 5.53
N LEU A 718 -18.07 -31.53 4.81
CA LEU A 718 -19.15 -32.29 4.17
C LEU A 718 -18.62 -33.63 3.60
N SER A 719 -19.03 -34.72 4.25
CA SER A 719 -19.69 -35.90 3.67
C SER A 719 -18.98 -36.70 2.56
N THR A 720 -18.44 -37.89 2.87
CA THR A 720 -18.99 -39.24 2.51
C THR A 720 -18.01 -40.38 2.86
N PRO A 721 -18.49 -41.64 2.98
CA PRO A 721 -17.93 -42.64 3.88
C PRO A 721 -17.09 -43.75 3.20
N ASP A 722 -16.38 -44.48 4.07
CA ASP A 722 -16.01 -45.90 4.01
C ASP A 722 -15.29 -46.47 2.78
N HIS A 723 -14.03 -46.88 2.95
CA HIS A 723 -13.65 -48.26 3.26
C HIS A 723 -12.16 -48.50 2.93
N MET A 724 -11.45 -49.08 3.92
CA MET A 724 -10.40 -50.12 3.80
C MET A 724 -9.20 -49.84 2.88
N THR A 725 -7.94 -50.00 3.28
CA THR A 725 -7.26 -50.92 4.21
C THR A 725 -5.83 -50.37 4.31
N GLY A 726 -5.19 -50.32 5.49
CA GLY A 726 -4.32 -51.41 5.97
C GLY A 726 -3.18 -51.66 4.98
N SER A 727 -1.91 -51.46 5.29
CA SER A 727 -1.24 -51.71 6.56
C SER A 727 0.25 -51.39 6.43
N ASP A 728 0.81 -50.96 7.56
CA ASP A 728 2.16 -51.25 8.08
C ASP A 728 3.38 -50.73 7.29
N ALA A 729 4.09 -49.71 7.80
CA ALA A 729 4.94 -49.71 9.00
C ALA A 729 6.18 -50.62 8.83
N GLU A 730 7.37 -50.01 8.93
CA GLU A 730 8.35 -50.29 9.98
C GLU A 730 9.69 -49.56 9.68
N VAL A 731 10.15 -48.61 10.53
CA VAL A 731 11.10 -48.80 11.67
C VAL A 731 12.54 -48.57 11.17
N ILE A 732 13.37 -47.66 11.71
CA ILE A 732 14.10 -47.66 13.00
C ILE A 732 14.65 -46.21 13.18
N LEU A 733 14.29 -45.46 14.24
CA LEU A 733 15.03 -45.30 15.53
C LEU A 733 16.47 -44.75 15.31
N SER A 734 16.92 -43.64 15.91
CA SER A 734 16.85 -43.33 17.33
C SER A 734 17.65 -42.05 17.66
N ASN A 735 17.26 -41.45 18.79
CA ASN A 735 18.12 -40.88 19.83
C ASN A 735 18.50 -39.38 19.85
N LEU A 736 17.98 -38.76 20.92
CA LEU A 736 18.64 -37.93 21.93
C LEU A 736 18.84 -36.44 21.64
N ALA A 737 18.00 -35.60 22.27
CA ALA A 737 18.28 -34.96 23.56
C ALA A 737 17.59 -33.58 23.65
N GLU A 738 16.62 -33.48 24.55
CA GLU A 738 16.13 -32.21 25.09
C GLU A 738 17.15 -31.59 26.06
N PRO A 739 17.07 -30.27 26.27
CA PRO A 739 17.01 -29.83 27.66
C PRO A 739 15.93 -28.76 27.93
N GLU A 740 15.14 -29.05 28.97
CA GLU A 740 14.77 -28.20 30.11
C GLU A 740 14.35 -26.73 29.87
N ALA A 741 13.08 -26.43 30.22
CA ALA A 741 12.72 -25.24 30.97
C ALA A 741 11.40 -25.47 31.75
N THR A 742 11.60 -25.81 33.03
CA THR A 742 10.78 -25.57 34.22
C THR A 742 9.47 -24.77 34.06
N ALA A 743 8.34 -25.37 34.45
CA ALA A 743 7.26 -24.69 35.15
C ALA A 743 6.58 -25.68 36.11
N PHE A 744 6.63 -25.34 37.40
CA PHE A 744 6.10 -26.09 38.54
C PHE A 744 4.58 -26.33 38.45
N SER A 745 4.17 -27.56 38.73
CA SER A 745 2.83 -27.93 39.21
C SER A 745 2.80 -27.91 40.74
N GLU A 746 1.69 -27.50 41.32
CA GLU A 746 1.16 -28.12 42.54
C GLU A 746 -0.36 -28.25 42.40
N ASP A 747 -0.83 -29.36 42.94
CA ASP A 747 -2.06 -30.08 42.64
C ASP A 747 -3.34 -29.54 43.28
N ASP A 748 -4.43 -29.89 42.60
CA ASP A 748 -5.77 -30.30 43.05
C ASP A 748 -6.20 -30.08 44.52
N MET A 749 -7.46 -29.62 44.68
CA MET A 749 -8.58 -30.52 45.01
C MET A 749 -9.92 -29.76 45.20
N CYS A 750 -10.81 -29.97 44.22
CA CYS A 750 -12.20 -30.47 44.36
C CYS A 750 -13.29 -29.66 45.13
N MET A 751 -14.31 -29.14 44.42
CA MET A 751 -15.68 -29.69 44.29
C MET A 751 -16.76 -28.63 43.90
N PRO A 752 -17.89 -29.05 43.30
CA PRO A 752 -18.77 -28.23 42.46
C PRO A 752 -19.95 -27.60 43.22
N SER A 753 -20.61 -26.61 42.59
CA SER A 753 -21.93 -26.10 43.01
C SER A 753 -22.99 -26.44 41.95
N PRO A 754 -24.20 -26.88 42.36
CA PRO A 754 -25.25 -27.31 41.45
C PRO A 754 -26.19 -26.17 41.05
N VAL A 755 -26.84 -26.40 39.92
CA VAL A 755 -28.03 -25.72 39.40
C VAL A 755 -29.22 -25.99 40.32
N GLU A 756 -29.98 -24.94 40.66
CA GLU A 756 -31.38 -25.06 41.10
C GLU A 756 -32.22 -23.99 40.39
N GLU A 757 -33.19 -24.47 39.60
CA GLU A 757 -34.38 -23.74 39.17
C GLU A 757 -35.30 -23.48 40.36
N MET A 758 -35.98 -22.33 40.37
CA MET A 758 -37.30 -22.06 40.98
C MET A 758 -37.56 -20.54 40.81
N GLN A 759 -38.76 -20.01 40.69
CA GLN A 759 -40.08 -20.46 40.22
C GLN A 759 -40.87 -19.15 40.12
N ASN A 760 -41.72 -19.01 39.10
CA ASN A 760 -42.62 -17.86 38.98
C ASN A 760 -43.54 -17.76 40.22
N ASP A 761 -43.72 -16.54 40.73
CA ASP A 761 -44.94 -16.17 41.44
C ASP A 761 -45.46 -14.84 40.89
N GLU A 762 -46.61 -14.96 40.23
CA GLU A 762 -47.48 -13.89 39.79
C GLU A 762 -48.10 -13.19 41.02
N CYS A 763 -48.16 -11.86 40.99
CA CYS A 763 -49.09 -11.11 41.81
C CYS A 763 -49.88 -10.14 40.94
N TYR A 764 -51.10 -10.55 40.61
CA TYR A 764 -52.18 -9.74 40.06
C TYR A 764 -52.54 -8.61 41.02
N VAL A 765 -52.52 -7.36 40.53
CA VAL A 765 -53.42 -6.30 41.00
C VAL A 765 -53.98 -5.61 39.77
N GLY A 766 -55.27 -5.83 39.53
CA GLY A 766 -56.04 -5.16 38.48
C GLY A 766 -56.34 -3.71 38.83
N GLY A 767 -56.39 -2.86 37.81
CA GLY A 767 -56.82 -1.48 37.87
C GLY A 767 -57.13 -0.96 36.47
N ASP A 768 -58.37 -0.53 36.28
CA ASP A 768 -59.09 -0.36 35.02
C ASP A 768 -58.54 0.63 33.98
N VAL A 769 -58.72 0.21 32.73
CA VAL A 769 -59.22 0.93 31.54
C VAL A 769 -59.36 2.46 31.65
N ARG A 770 -58.63 3.17 30.79
CA ARG A 770 -59.16 4.35 30.08
C ARG A 770 -58.53 4.51 28.70
N GLN A 771 -59.29 4.12 27.68
CA GLN A 771 -59.11 4.57 26.30
C GLN A 771 -59.40 6.07 26.22
N VAL A 772 -58.47 6.83 25.64
CA VAL A 772 -58.78 8.13 25.03
C VAL A 772 -58.10 8.18 23.68
N SER A 773 -58.92 8.07 22.64
CA SER A 773 -58.64 8.50 21.27
C SER A 773 -58.67 10.02 21.18
N ASN A 774 -57.76 10.63 20.41
CA ASN A 774 -57.96 11.79 19.53
C ASN A 774 -56.61 12.12 18.86
N HIS A 775 -56.48 11.92 17.55
CA HIS A 775 -56.75 12.86 16.45
C HIS A 775 -55.82 14.10 16.40
N ASP A 776 -55.09 14.17 15.29
CA ASP A 776 -54.63 15.33 14.51
C ASP A 776 -53.86 16.46 15.21
N ASN A 777 -52.60 16.65 14.79
CA ASN A 777 -52.21 17.89 14.12
C ASN A 777 -50.81 17.81 13.49
N ALA A 778 -50.80 17.86 12.16
CA ALA A 778 -49.67 18.30 11.37
C ALA A 778 -49.39 19.78 11.65
N ARG A 779 -48.15 20.13 11.98
CA ARG A 779 -47.60 21.50 11.80
C ARG A 779 -46.10 21.40 11.57
N GLY A 780 -45.71 21.60 10.31
CA GLY A 780 -44.32 21.80 9.92
C GLY A 780 -43.76 23.06 10.57
N VAL A 781 -42.56 22.94 11.14
CA VAL A 781 -41.78 24.06 11.63
C VAL A 781 -40.57 24.19 10.72
N ARG A 782 -40.65 25.15 9.78
CA ARG A 782 -39.50 25.71 9.07
C ARG A 782 -38.66 26.49 10.08
N VAL A 783 -37.38 26.15 10.23
CA VAL A 783 -36.40 27.01 10.88
C VAL A 783 -35.48 27.55 9.78
N LEU A 784 -35.60 28.86 9.53
CA LEU A 784 -34.69 29.63 8.69
C LEU A 784 -33.34 29.74 9.38
N TYR A 785 -32.25 29.40 8.69
CA TYR A 785 -30.92 29.86 9.05
C TYR A 785 -30.68 31.23 8.42
N HIS A 786 -30.29 32.19 9.25
CA HIS A 786 -29.81 33.51 8.85
C HIS A 786 -28.31 33.50 9.15
N GLU A 787 -27.48 33.42 8.12
CA GLU A 787 -26.05 33.69 8.24
C GLU A 787 -25.81 35.17 7.88
N THR A 788 -25.07 35.87 8.74
CA THR A 788 -24.60 37.23 8.52
C THR A 788 -23.21 37.15 7.90
N GLU A 789 -23.14 37.34 6.58
CA GLU A 789 -21.87 37.60 5.88
C GLU A 789 -21.34 38.98 6.29
N ALA A 790 -20.09 39.03 6.75
CA ALA A 790 -19.36 40.26 6.99
C ALA A 790 -18.45 40.51 5.79
N ASP A 791 -18.78 41.56 5.03
CA ASP A 791 -17.97 42.15 3.98
C ASP A 791 -16.64 42.70 4.52
N THR A 792 -15.52 42.28 3.94
CA THR A 792 -14.30 43.08 3.90
C THR A 792 -13.67 43.01 2.51
N SER A 793 -14.32 43.68 1.55
CA SER A 793 -13.71 44.09 0.29
C SER A 793 -12.85 45.33 0.53
N CYS A 794 -11.52 45.19 0.41
CA CYS A 794 -10.60 46.31 0.25
C CYS A 794 -9.81 46.09 -1.04
N VAL A 795 -10.38 46.51 -2.17
CA VAL A 795 -9.66 46.78 -3.42
C VAL A 795 -9.53 48.29 -3.50
N LEU A 796 -8.31 48.79 -3.29
CA LEU A 796 -7.93 50.16 -3.61
C LEU A 796 -7.51 50.18 -5.09
N GLU A 797 -8.39 50.68 -5.95
CA GLU A 797 -8.03 51.14 -7.28
C GLU A 797 -7.30 52.48 -7.16
N MET A 798 -6.06 52.52 -7.65
CA MET A 798 -5.37 53.78 -7.95
C MET A 798 -5.79 54.23 -9.35
N ALA A 799 -6.40 55.40 -9.42
CA ALA A 799 -6.54 56.19 -10.64
C ALA A 799 -5.97 57.59 -10.40
N ASP A 800 -5.13 58.01 -11.35
CA ASP A 800 -4.75 59.37 -11.74
C ASP A 800 -4.25 60.37 -10.66
N VAL A 801 -2.92 60.58 -10.62
CA VAL A 801 -2.16 61.85 -10.88
C VAL A 801 -0.67 61.54 -10.96
#